data_AF-A0A970HJA9-F1
#
_entry.id   AF-A0A970HJA9-F1
#
_cell.length_a   1.000
_cell.length_b   1.000
_cell.length_c   1.000
_cell.angle_alpha   90.00
_cell.angle_beta   90.00
_cell.angle_gamma   90.00
#
_symmetry.space_group_name_H-M   'P 1'
#
loop_
_entity.id
_entity.type
_entity.pdbx_description
1 polymer ?
#
loop_
_entity_poly.entity_id
_entity_poly.type
_entity_poly.pdbx_seq_one_letter_code
_entity_poly.pdbx_strand_id
1 'polypeptide(L)'
;MRPIVVLLVLLTCTFVAAAGAITDGSGLAIIQGGQAQAVIVISPNADDQTRKAANVLSNYLWKSTEARVPVVIDMTAGEGYRILVGESALLADSQIAVALQDLDEQGFLILCRDDYIAIVGPSVWGTLHGVYDFLERFVGVRWLLPGPDGEDVPKRRDVVVPRGDIREEPAFSYRTISPIRGSPDSPGAMQWHNEWAQRNKLQGSYDDRIRFHHNLYSVFPPEKYGQTHCQLYPECKVPGPGQHTGWQPCFTAKESVDIAVAEIIAYFDAHPYETCFSLGVNDSRGHCEANPSHPHYPDRLNSIGMVDMSDIYYAWVNEVVTRVLEVYPDKWFGLLAYADVMDPPSFPLHPRVIPFITKDRLAWIDEDVRTAGHRQMDAWNAVAAQVAWYDYMYGGAHYVVPRIFSHVMAENFRYAKRNGVVGTYTEMYHTVIDGPKPWLAARLQWNPDQDVDALLWEWYERAVGPAAAHDLKAFYDLWERFWTVRIKKSPWFARSKGRTYLLFTDLEYLHLVTDEDINESKRLLASVVAKAETPQQKTRARLIQRAFEYCEASVVSYPRRTSPPQDYLAALRMLEDVAATLPERLNVAQERYELVDEFRSQPLLRLPSESRIHAWSGWPAEEFFHLVDYLQVHESNGGPVTERVKAMARNSSHQLRAFAELLLQILDGTSSLTLAPSFEDPIETDRRWSKWIVSTGDIRRVDDVAYRGRASLLIEGMSRGGPHQTFDVHPGLAAVSVHYYVPPGCTEGTIQLTLHLKNAQGTNLISYRSNVMDLSSHAGEWARLGLLEEIPGHVDGNRVVKAQVVVTVDGALNTSVYVDEAVVCHSKSSVPISDYEQFIEFARLRGDSHSRGIQGMLDAQVSLPLVDPEAIERVELRLDDDLVYIGARLPRAGEVMIDTRDLPDGRHELAVRIDVEAIGRLEKSEVFVTRNYWTLRDPFEPPKELGWFGALDLSKTSDESDGWRYATERPEAFWGDADRRLRIGNTTEYLIWDTPRLREYRFIMYAKHPDIGELIDVAVSLDGIGWDSVPYTITDAGRSSEGWHRLMIGGEISIPNGGRQCRLRLQIRESPQHEEIHLGEAEFRGLNE
;
A
#
# COMPACT_ATOMS: atom_id res chain seq x y z
N MET A 1 -41.68 37.07 38.99
CA MET A 1 -41.87 36.23 40.20
C MET A 1 -42.78 35.06 39.89
N ARG A 2 -42.20 33.88 39.71
CA ARG A 2 -42.67 32.55 40.19
C ARG A 2 -41.82 31.46 39.52
N PRO A 3 -41.01 30.73 40.31
CA PRO A 3 -40.24 29.57 39.84
C PRO A 3 -40.87 28.22 40.23
N ILE A 4 -40.49 27.18 39.47
CA ILE A 4 -40.16 25.78 39.84
C ILE A 4 -41.32 24.82 40.22
N VAL A 5 -41.56 23.73 39.44
CA VAL A 5 -41.07 22.33 39.59
C VAL A 5 -41.62 21.39 38.48
N VAL A 6 -40.69 20.81 37.72
CA VAL A 6 -40.53 19.44 37.16
C VAL A 6 -41.72 18.47 36.98
N LEU A 7 -41.84 17.89 35.77
CA LEU A 7 -42.14 16.45 35.60
C LEU A 7 -41.45 15.88 34.33
N LEU A 8 -40.74 14.76 34.51
CA LEU A 8 -40.08 13.91 33.50
C LEU A 8 -41.07 13.36 32.45
N VAL A 9 -40.65 13.26 31.18
CA VAL A 9 -41.20 12.30 30.21
C VAL A 9 -40.05 11.61 29.48
N LEU A 10 -39.90 10.31 29.73
CA LEU A 10 -39.15 9.35 28.92
C LEU A 10 -39.92 9.11 27.62
N LEU A 11 -39.28 9.29 26.46
CA LEU A 11 -39.78 8.81 25.17
C LEU A 11 -38.92 7.62 24.73
N THR A 12 -39.45 6.43 24.94
CA THR A 12 -39.07 5.19 24.29
C THR A 12 -39.60 5.17 22.85
N CYS A 13 -38.73 5.16 21.85
CA CYS A 13 -39.11 4.92 20.45
C CYS A 13 -39.19 3.40 20.21
N THR A 14 -40.40 2.86 20.22
CA THR A 14 -40.72 1.49 19.78
C THR A 14 -40.84 1.47 18.27
N PHE A 15 -39.99 0.71 17.58
CA PHE A 15 -40.19 0.33 16.18
C PHE A 15 -41.43 -0.56 16.07
N VAL A 16 -42.47 -0.08 15.38
CA VAL A 16 -43.64 -0.90 15.00
C VAL A 16 -43.34 -1.58 13.67
N ALA A 17 -43.16 -2.89 13.70
CA ALA A 17 -43.27 -3.74 12.52
C ALA A 17 -44.74 -3.81 12.09
N ALA A 18 -45.07 -3.24 10.94
CA ALA A 18 -46.37 -3.43 10.30
C ALA A 18 -46.20 -4.46 9.16
N ALA A 19 -46.57 -5.71 9.44
CA ALA A 19 -46.86 -6.71 8.43
C ALA A 19 -48.21 -6.35 7.77
N GLY A 20 -48.15 -5.73 6.59
CA GLY A 20 -49.30 -5.47 5.71
C GLY A 20 -49.21 -6.37 4.48
N ALA A 21 -50.35 -6.97 4.11
CA ALA A 21 -50.50 -7.88 2.99
C ALA A 21 -50.01 -7.29 1.65
N ILE A 22 -49.32 -8.11 0.88
CA ILE A 22 -48.81 -7.84 -0.46
C ILE A 22 -49.99 -7.80 -1.44
N THR A 23 -50.25 -6.64 -2.04
CA THR A 23 -50.64 -6.42 -3.45
C THR A 23 -50.83 -4.92 -3.69
N ASP A 24 -49.79 -4.23 -4.16
CA ASP A 24 -49.89 -3.27 -5.29
C ASP A 24 -48.50 -2.89 -5.84
N GLY A 25 -48.35 -2.85 -7.16
CA GLY A 25 -47.05 -2.86 -7.85
C GLY A 25 -46.36 -1.50 -8.03
N SER A 26 -45.24 -1.26 -7.33
CA SER A 26 -44.48 0.00 -7.42
C SER A 26 -43.13 -0.07 -8.18
N GLY A 27 -42.72 -1.22 -8.72
CA GLY A 27 -41.44 -1.37 -9.43
C GLY A 27 -41.37 -2.59 -10.35
N LEU A 28 -40.31 -2.70 -11.15
CA LEU A 28 -40.03 -3.84 -12.03
C LEU A 28 -39.18 -4.85 -11.29
N ALA A 29 -39.69 -6.08 -11.14
CA ALA A 29 -38.91 -7.20 -10.65
C ALA A 29 -38.05 -7.74 -11.80
N ILE A 30 -36.77 -7.40 -11.82
CA ILE A 30 -35.84 -7.89 -12.85
C ILE A 30 -35.34 -9.31 -12.54
N ILE A 31 -35.40 -9.69 -11.27
CA ILE A 31 -35.15 -11.04 -10.77
C ILE A 31 -36.23 -11.32 -9.72
N GLN A 32 -36.91 -12.45 -9.88
CA GLN A 32 -37.95 -12.89 -8.95
C GLN A 32 -37.80 -14.38 -8.67
N GLY A 33 -37.80 -14.76 -7.39
CA GLY A 33 -37.66 -16.15 -6.97
C GLY A 33 -36.32 -16.79 -7.33
N GLY A 34 -35.27 -16.01 -7.64
CA GLY A 34 -34.01 -16.52 -8.17
C GLY A 34 -34.02 -16.77 -9.69
N GLN A 35 -35.01 -16.25 -10.42
CA GLN A 35 -35.09 -16.35 -11.88
C GLN A 35 -35.07 -14.97 -12.53
N ALA A 36 -34.32 -14.83 -13.62
CA ALA A 36 -34.27 -13.60 -14.41
C ALA A 36 -35.63 -13.35 -15.10
N GLN A 37 -36.18 -12.16 -14.89
CA GLN A 37 -37.40 -11.66 -15.53
C GLN A 37 -37.09 -10.58 -16.58
N ALA A 38 -35.83 -10.19 -16.68
CA ALA A 38 -35.34 -9.17 -17.57
C ALA A 38 -34.18 -9.67 -18.44
N VAL A 39 -33.88 -8.91 -19.47
CA VAL A 39 -32.64 -9.02 -20.26
C VAL A 39 -31.93 -7.68 -20.33
N ILE A 40 -30.60 -7.68 -20.39
CA ILE A 40 -29.79 -6.47 -20.57
C ILE A 40 -29.59 -6.27 -22.07
N VAL A 41 -30.00 -5.12 -22.59
CA VAL A 41 -29.95 -4.80 -24.02
C VAL A 41 -28.89 -3.73 -24.26
N ILE A 42 -28.03 -3.98 -25.26
CA ILE A 42 -27.04 -3.01 -25.75
C ILE A 42 -27.21 -2.77 -27.25
N SER A 43 -26.74 -1.60 -27.71
CA SER A 43 -26.72 -1.24 -29.14
C SER A 43 -25.76 -2.17 -29.91
N PRO A 44 -26.07 -2.54 -31.17
CA PRO A 44 -25.12 -3.21 -32.05
C PRO A 44 -23.78 -2.46 -32.17
N ASN A 45 -23.82 -1.13 -32.09
CA ASN A 45 -22.67 -0.24 -32.18
C ASN A 45 -22.09 0.15 -30.81
N ALA A 46 -22.52 -0.50 -29.72
CA ALA A 46 -21.99 -0.21 -28.38
C ALA A 46 -20.46 -0.36 -28.35
N ASP A 47 -19.79 0.62 -27.76
CA ASP A 47 -18.35 0.61 -27.54
C ASP A 47 -17.93 -0.44 -26.50
N ASP A 48 -16.64 -0.75 -26.44
CA ASP A 48 -16.09 -1.77 -25.55
C ASP A 48 -16.36 -1.49 -24.07
N GLN A 49 -16.37 -0.21 -23.68
CA GLN A 49 -16.60 0.19 -22.29
C GLN A 49 -18.07 -0.02 -21.91
N THR A 50 -19.01 0.32 -22.79
CA THR A 50 -20.44 0.04 -22.61
C THR A 50 -20.71 -1.48 -22.56
N ARG A 51 -20.06 -2.28 -23.40
CA ARG A 51 -20.15 -3.76 -23.34
C ARG A 51 -19.63 -4.31 -22.01
N LYS A 52 -18.48 -3.80 -21.55
CA LYS A 52 -17.91 -4.15 -20.23
C LYS A 52 -18.89 -3.77 -19.11
N ALA A 53 -19.51 -2.60 -19.17
CA ALA A 53 -20.50 -2.15 -18.18
C ALA A 53 -21.71 -3.10 -18.10
N ALA A 54 -22.29 -3.48 -19.26
CA ALA A 54 -23.39 -4.45 -19.31
C ALA A 54 -23.01 -5.83 -18.74
N ASN A 55 -21.79 -6.30 -19.03
CA ASN A 55 -21.28 -7.55 -18.48
C ASN A 55 -21.04 -7.48 -16.97
N VAL A 56 -20.54 -6.34 -16.46
CA VAL A 56 -20.39 -6.08 -15.02
C VAL A 56 -21.76 -6.16 -14.33
N LEU A 57 -22.79 -5.52 -14.91
CA LEU A 57 -24.16 -5.57 -14.38
C LEU A 57 -24.67 -7.02 -14.28
N SER A 58 -24.58 -7.77 -15.38
CA SER A 58 -24.97 -9.19 -15.43
C SER A 58 -24.20 -10.04 -14.40
N ASN A 59 -22.89 -9.81 -14.27
CA ASN A 59 -22.02 -10.56 -13.37
C ASN A 59 -22.37 -10.32 -11.89
N TYR A 60 -22.58 -9.07 -11.46
CA TYR A 60 -22.92 -8.80 -10.07
C TYR A 60 -24.35 -9.21 -9.71
N LEU A 61 -25.29 -9.13 -10.66
CA LEU A 61 -26.62 -9.71 -10.48
C LEU A 61 -26.53 -11.22 -10.24
N TRP A 62 -25.71 -11.93 -11.03
CA TRP A 62 -25.47 -13.36 -10.83
C TRP A 62 -24.74 -13.65 -9.51
N LYS A 63 -23.66 -12.94 -9.16
CA LYS A 63 -22.96 -13.11 -7.87
C LYS A 63 -23.92 -12.97 -6.67
N SER A 64 -24.84 -12.01 -6.75
CA SER A 64 -25.81 -11.72 -5.70
C SER A 64 -26.98 -12.71 -5.66
N THR A 65 -27.49 -13.14 -6.81
CA THR A 65 -28.79 -13.83 -6.90
C THR A 65 -28.74 -15.26 -7.42
N GLU A 66 -27.60 -15.67 -7.98
CA GLU A 66 -27.42 -16.92 -8.74
C GLU A 66 -28.28 -16.99 -10.03
N ALA A 67 -29.06 -15.97 -10.33
CA ALA A 67 -29.80 -15.81 -11.57
C ALA A 67 -28.97 -15.02 -12.59
N ARG A 68 -28.76 -15.58 -13.79
CA ARG A 68 -28.08 -14.89 -14.88
C ARG A 68 -29.10 -14.06 -15.68
N VAL A 69 -28.94 -12.73 -15.65
CA VAL A 69 -29.64 -11.82 -16.55
C VAL A 69 -28.80 -11.70 -17.83
N PRO A 70 -29.24 -12.24 -18.99
CA PRO A 70 -28.42 -12.30 -20.19
C PRO A 70 -28.20 -10.92 -20.80
N VAL A 71 -27.06 -10.74 -21.46
CA VAL A 71 -26.75 -9.55 -22.27
C VAL A 71 -27.02 -9.88 -23.73
N VAL A 72 -27.89 -9.12 -24.40
CA VAL A 72 -28.28 -9.31 -25.80
C VAL A 72 -28.00 -8.06 -26.63
N ILE A 73 -27.73 -8.27 -27.92
CA ILE A 73 -27.53 -7.20 -28.91
C ILE A 73 -28.85 -7.03 -29.65
N ASP A 74 -29.49 -5.88 -29.45
CA ASP A 74 -30.79 -5.54 -30.01
C ASP A 74 -31.93 -6.51 -29.59
N MET A 75 -33.15 -6.01 -29.46
CA MET A 75 -34.32 -6.83 -29.15
C MET A 75 -35.59 -6.14 -29.61
N THR A 76 -36.47 -6.88 -30.30
CA THR A 76 -37.81 -6.39 -30.66
C THR A 76 -38.71 -6.32 -29.42
N ALA A 77 -39.56 -5.30 -29.34
CA ALA A 77 -40.48 -5.12 -28.21
C ALA A 77 -41.47 -6.30 -28.12
N GLY A 78 -41.54 -6.99 -26.97
CA GLY A 78 -42.57 -8.01 -26.73
C GLY A 78 -42.26 -9.15 -25.75
N GLU A 79 -40.99 -9.41 -25.39
CA GLU A 79 -40.62 -10.51 -24.47
C GLU A 79 -39.83 -9.99 -23.25
N GLY A 80 -40.41 -10.09 -22.04
CA GLY A 80 -39.75 -9.77 -20.76
C GLY A 80 -39.48 -8.28 -20.50
N TYR A 81 -39.00 -7.95 -19.29
CA TYR A 81 -38.54 -6.59 -18.98
C TYR A 81 -37.18 -6.32 -19.61
N ARG A 82 -36.92 -5.07 -20.02
CA ARG A 82 -35.64 -4.71 -20.67
C ARG A 82 -34.81 -3.80 -19.78
N ILE A 83 -33.51 -4.06 -19.68
CA ILE A 83 -32.53 -3.14 -19.07
C ILE A 83 -31.66 -2.57 -20.20
N LEU A 84 -31.99 -1.38 -20.67
CA LEU A 84 -31.32 -0.68 -21.75
C LEU A 84 -30.06 0.01 -21.20
N VAL A 85 -28.89 -0.36 -21.70
CA VAL A 85 -27.61 0.25 -21.28
C VAL A 85 -26.99 1.05 -22.42
N GLY A 86 -26.59 2.29 -22.13
CA GLY A 86 -25.95 3.20 -23.08
C GLY A 86 -26.88 3.67 -24.20
N GLU A 87 -26.37 3.72 -25.44
CA GLU A 87 -27.08 4.24 -26.61
C GLU A 87 -28.44 3.54 -26.87
N SER A 88 -28.59 2.28 -26.47
CA SER A 88 -29.87 1.55 -26.57
C SER A 88 -31.02 2.24 -25.85
N ALA A 89 -30.74 2.98 -24.77
CA ALA A 89 -31.72 3.81 -24.07
C ALA A 89 -32.19 4.99 -24.93
N LEU A 90 -31.28 5.67 -25.62
CA LEU A 90 -31.57 6.84 -26.46
C LEU A 90 -32.44 6.49 -27.66
N LEU A 91 -32.27 5.29 -28.21
CA LEU A 91 -33.08 4.77 -29.31
C LEU A 91 -34.51 4.43 -28.87
N ALA A 92 -34.70 4.08 -27.59
CA ALA A 92 -36.01 3.69 -27.05
C ALA A 92 -36.88 4.89 -26.66
N ASP A 93 -36.27 5.98 -26.16
CA ASP A 93 -36.99 7.18 -25.77
C ASP A 93 -36.17 8.45 -26.02
N SER A 94 -36.60 9.23 -27.02
CA SER A 94 -35.97 10.51 -27.39
C SER A 94 -35.96 11.57 -26.27
N GLN A 95 -36.82 11.46 -25.25
CA GLN A 95 -36.82 12.38 -24.11
C GLN A 95 -35.61 12.15 -23.19
N ILE A 96 -35.00 10.96 -23.22
CA ILE A 96 -33.77 10.66 -22.48
C ILE A 96 -32.63 11.55 -22.98
N ALA A 97 -32.52 11.76 -24.30
CA ALA A 97 -31.51 12.65 -24.86
C ALA A 97 -31.65 14.09 -24.34
N VAL A 98 -32.89 14.56 -24.13
CA VAL A 98 -33.17 15.87 -23.52
C VAL A 98 -32.82 15.87 -22.03
N ALA A 99 -33.12 14.79 -21.30
CA ALA A 99 -32.82 14.68 -19.87
C ALA A 99 -31.32 14.62 -19.56
N LEU A 100 -30.49 14.21 -20.52
CA LEU A 100 -29.03 14.20 -20.44
C LEU A 100 -28.40 15.56 -20.81
N GLN A 101 -29.17 16.51 -21.36
CA GLN A 101 -28.65 17.85 -21.62
C GLN A 101 -28.23 18.52 -20.31
N ASP A 102 -27.12 19.26 -20.40
CA ASP A 102 -26.50 20.01 -19.30
C ASP A 102 -26.01 19.16 -18.11
N LEU A 103 -25.98 17.83 -18.24
CA LEU A 103 -25.38 16.94 -17.25
C LEU A 103 -23.87 16.91 -17.43
N ASP A 104 -23.12 16.85 -16.32
CA ASP A 104 -21.69 16.54 -16.39
C ASP A 104 -21.46 15.23 -17.16
N GLU A 105 -20.37 15.17 -17.94
CA GLU A 105 -20.06 14.02 -18.78
C GLU A 105 -19.99 12.69 -18.01
N GLN A 106 -19.76 12.74 -16.70
CA GLN A 106 -19.70 11.57 -15.81
C GLN A 106 -20.96 11.33 -15.00
N GLY A 107 -21.95 12.23 -15.09
CA GLY A 107 -23.28 12.02 -14.55
C GLY A 107 -24.03 10.93 -15.30
N PHE A 108 -25.16 10.51 -14.74
CA PHE A 108 -25.98 9.48 -15.34
C PHE A 108 -27.46 9.64 -14.97
N LEU A 109 -28.25 8.86 -15.69
CA LEU A 109 -29.68 8.75 -15.54
C LEU A 109 -30.07 7.26 -15.48
N ILE A 110 -30.77 6.88 -14.41
CA ILE A 110 -31.45 5.59 -14.29
C ILE A 110 -32.95 5.87 -14.33
N LEU A 111 -33.64 5.37 -15.36
CA LEU A 111 -35.09 5.54 -15.51
C LEU A 111 -35.75 4.17 -15.43
N CYS A 112 -36.73 4.02 -14.55
CA CYS A 112 -37.57 2.83 -14.48
C CYS A 112 -38.99 3.19 -14.94
N ARG A 113 -39.45 2.53 -16.01
CA ARG A 113 -40.77 2.64 -16.65
C ARG A 113 -41.47 1.30 -16.61
N ASP A 114 -42.71 1.21 -17.12
CA ASP A 114 -43.53 0.00 -17.00
C ASP A 114 -42.94 -1.26 -17.63
N ASP A 115 -42.18 -1.12 -18.70
CA ASP A 115 -41.65 -2.24 -19.50
C ASP A 115 -40.11 -2.22 -19.67
N TYR A 116 -39.44 -1.14 -19.22
CA TYR A 116 -37.98 -1.04 -19.29
C TYR A 116 -37.36 -0.25 -18.14
N ILE A 117 -36.08 -0.52 -17.94
CA ILE A 117 -35.14 0.28 -17.16
C ILE A 117 -34.08 0.79 -18.12
N ALA A 118 -33.78 2.09 -18.13
CA ALA A 118 -32.68 2.67 -18.88
C ALA A 118 -31.56 3.10 -17.92
N ILE A 119 -30.32 2.79 -18.26
CA ILE A 119 -29.10 3.22 -17.55
C ILE A 119 -28.18 3.87 -18.58
N VAL A 120 -28.04 5.19 -18.51
CA VAL A 120 -27.35 5.96 -19.56
C VAL A 120 -26.74 7.24 -19.01
N GLY A 121 -25.57 7.61 -19.51
CA GLY A 121 -24.95 8.90 -19.28
C GLY A 121 -24.57 9.60 -20.59
N PRO A 122 -24.20 10.88 -20.54
CA PRO A 122 -23.75 11.66 -21.70
C PRO A 122 -22.40 11.15 -22.27
N SER A 123 -21.64 10.37 -21.51
CA SER A 123 -20.46 9.65 -21.98
C SER A 123 -20.49 8.17 -21.58
N VAL A 124 -19.53 7.39 -22.10
CA VAL A 124 -19.30 6.00 -21.70
C VAL A 124 -19.02 5.86 -20.19
N TRP A 125 -18.39 6.87 -19.59
CA TRP A 125 -18.09 6.93 -18.16
C TRP A 125 -19.33 7.17 -17.32
N GLY A 126 -20.20 8.09 -17.75
CA GLY A 126 -21.49 8.31 -17.11
C GLY A 126 -22.32 7.03 -17.11
N THR A 127 -22.43 6.34 -18.26
CA THR A 127 -23.13 5.06 -18.36
C THR A 127 -22.55 4.01 -17.41
N LEU A 128 -21.22 3.90 -17.33
CA LEU A 128 -20.54 2.98 -16.40
C LEU A 128 -20.83 3.31 -14.93
N HIS A 129 -20.79 4.60 -14.54
CA HIS A 129 -21.15 5.04 -13.19
C HIS A 129 -22.61 4.74 -12.85
N GLY A 130 -23.53 4.88 -13.81
CA GLY A 130 -24.93 4.51 -13.65
C GLY A 130 -25.11 3.00 -13.39
N VAL A 131 -24.33 2.15 -14.04
CA VAL A 131 -24.32 0.71 -13.75
C VAL A 131 -23.82 0.42 -12.33
N TYR A 132 -22.73 1.06 -11.90
CA TYR A 132 -22.24 0.90 -10.53
C TYR A 132 -23.26 1.38 -9.50
N ASP A 133 -23.87 2.54 -9.73
CA ASP A 133 -24.89 3.10 -8.84
C ASP A 133 -26.14 2.22 -8.77
N PHE A 134 -26.57 1.64 -9.90
CA PHE A 134 -27.65 0.65 -9.94
C PHE A 134 -27.36 -0.55 -9.04
N LEU A 135 -26.15 -1.12 -9.15
CA LEU A 135 -25.70 -2.25 -8.31
C LEU A 135 -25.63 -1.85 -6.83
N GLU A 136 -25.17 -0.64 -6.52
CA GLU A 136 -25.14 -0.13 -5.16
C GLU A 136 -26.54 0.02 -4.56
N ARG A 137 -27.49 0.60 -5.30
CA ARG A 137 -28.83 0.94 -4.79
C ARG A 137 -29.78 -0.24 -4.71
N PHE A 138 -29.87 -1.04 -5.78
CA PHE A 138 -30.93 -2.04 -5.92
C PHE A 138 -30.47 -3.45 -5.56
N VAL A 139 -29.18 -3.75 -5.74
CA VAL A 139 -28.60 -5.04 -5.34
C VAL A 139 -28.01 -4.92 -3.93
N GLY A 140 -27.35 -3.79 -3.64
CA GLY A 140 -26.69 -3.51 -2.36
C GLY A 140 -25.20 -3.82 -2.37
N VAL A 141 -24.56 -3.85 -3.54
CA VAL A 141 -23.11 -4.14 -3.68
C VAL A 141 -22.28 -3.00 -3.10
N ARG A 142 -21.17 -3.31 -2.42
CA ARG A 142 -20.17 -2.32 -1.98
C ARG A 142 -18.76 -2.78 -2.35
N TRP A 143 -17.92 -1.84 -2.77
CA TRP A 143 -16.50 -2.05 -3.05
C TRP A 143 -15.66 -1.30 -2.02
N LEU A 144 -15.43 -1.95 -0.87
CA LEU A 144 -14.87 -1.32 0.33
C LEU A 144 -13.35 -1.12 0.24
N LEU A 145 -12.65 -2.06 -0.36
CA LEU A 145 -11.20 -2.08 -0.58
C LEU A 145 -10.89 -2.60 -1.99
N PRO A 146 -9.67 -2.41 -2.52
CA PRO A 146 -9.26 -3.04 -3.78
C PRO A 146 -9.30 -4.58 -3.72
N GLY A 147 -9.56 -5.21 -4.86
CA GLY A 147 -9.46 -6.67 -5.03
C GLY A 147 -10.65 -7.47 -4.47
N PRO A 148 -10.62 -8.81 -4.61
CA PRO A 148 -11.74 -9.69 -4.24
C PRO A 148 -12.14 -9.59 -2.77
N ASP A 149 -11.16 -9.48 -1.87
CA ASP A 149 -11.41 -9.36 -0.43
C ASP A 149 -12.09 -8.04 -0.07
N GLY A 150 -12.06 -7.03 -0.94
CA GLY A 150 -12.75 -5.76 -0.75
C GLY A 150 -14.20 -5.73 -1.26
N GLU A 151 -14.68 -6.76 -1.97
CA GLU A 151 -16.03 -6.81 -2.52
C GLU A 151 -17.06 -7.36 -1.53
N ASP A 152 -18.11 -6.59 -1.28
CA ASP A 152 -19.24 -7.04 -0.46
C ASP A 152 -20.52 -7.10 -1.30
N VAL A 153 -20.90 -8.33 -1.64
CA VAL A 153 -22.04 -8.65 -2.52
C VAL A 153 -23.10 -9.40 -1.70
N PRO A 154 -24.20 -8.75 -1.30
CA PRO A 154 -25.22 -9.41 -0.48
C PRO A 154 -25.95 -10.47 -1.30
N LYS A 155 -26.34 -11.57 -0.66
CA LYS A 155 -27.19 -12.59 -1.29
C LYS A 155 -28.64 -12.10 -1.34
N ARG A 156 -29.24 -12.12 -2.53
CA ARG A 156 -30.61 -11.65 -2.81
C ARG A 156 -31.36 -12.71 -3.58
N ARG A 157 -32.66 -12.86 -3.33
CA ARG A 157 -33.53 -13.73 -4.15
C ARG A 157 -34.29 -12.97 -5.22
N ASP A 158 -34.61 -11.73 -4.90
CA ASP A 158 -35.42 -10.83 -5.70
C ASP A 158 -34.66 -9.51 -5.83
N VAL A 159 -34.73 -8.92 -7.02
CA VAL A 159 -34.25 -7.56 -7.27
C VAL A 159 -35.39 -6.81 -7.93
N VAL A 160 -35.88 -5.80 -7.21
CA VAL A 160 -37.00 -4.95 -7.65
C VAL A 160 -36.49 -3.53 -7.78
N VAL A 161 -36.72 -2.92 -8.94
CA VAL A 161 -36.34 -1.53 -9.23
C VAL A 161 -37.60 -0.68 -9.19
N PRO A 162 -37.77 0.22 -8.20
CA PRO A 162 -38.91 1.12 -8.11
C PRO A 162 -39.03 1.98 -9.38
N ARG A 163 -40.25 2.27 -9.81
CA ARG A 163 -40.49 3.21 -10.92
C ARG A 163 -40.06 4.61 -10.54
N GLY A 164 -39.54 5.35 -11.51
CA GLY A 164 -39.09 6.73 -11.33
C GLY A 164 -37.72 6.98 -11.93
N ASP A 165 -37.19 8.17 -11.63
CA ASP A 165 -36.00 8.72 -12.26
C ASP A 165 -34.95 9.00 -11.20
N ILE A 166 -33.73 8.53 -11.44
CA ILE A 166 -32.55 8.87 -10.66
C ILE A 166 -31.59 9.57 -11.60
N ARG A 167 -31.44 10.88 -11.41
CA ARG A 167 -30.46 11.70 -12.10
C ARG A 167 -29.39 12.09 -11.09
N GLU A 168 -28.14 11.75 -11.37
CA GLU A 168 -27.00 11.98 -10.49
C GLU A 168 -25.82 12.54 -11.28
N GLU A 169 -25.07 13.46 -10.67
CA GLU A 169 -23.85 14.01 -11.23
C GLU A 169 -22.87 14.34 -10.09
N PRO A 170 -21.56 14.33 -10.35
CA PRO A 170 -20.57 14.59 -9.32
C PRO A 170 -20.51 16.06 -8.93
N ALA A 171 -20.28 16.34 -7.64
CA ALA A 171 -20.04 17.69 -7.14
C ALA A 171 -18.71 18.30 -7.63
N PHE A 172 -17.72 17.46 -7.91
CA PHE A 172 -16.43 17.86 -8.50
C PHE A 172 -16.24 17.09 -9.81
N SER A 173 -16.09 17.75 -10.95
CA SER A 173 -15.94 17.08 -12.25
C SER A 173 -14.65 16.26 -12.37
N TYR A 174 -13.62 16.60 -11.58
CA TYR A 174 -12.35 15.85 -11.49
C TYR A 174 -12.12 15.33 -10.06
N ARG A 175 -11.77 14.04 -9.91
CA ARG A 175 -11.78 13.23 -8.68
C ARG A 175 -10.78 12.07 -8.77
N THR A 176 -9.53 12.32 -8.38
CA THR A 176 -8.47 11.30 -8.41
C THR A 176 -7.86 11.09 -7.02
N ILE A 177 -7.51 9.84 -6.71
CA ILE A 177 -6.76 9.46 -5.50
C ILE A 177 -5.43 8.80 -5.92
N SER A 178 -4.30 9.35 -5.51
CA SER A 178 -2.97 8.78 -5.78
C SER A 178 -2.51 7.87 -4.62
N PRO A 179 -1.82 6.74 -4.88
CA PRO A 179 -1.21 6.31 -6.15
C PRO A 179 -2.09 5.34 -6.95
N ILE A 180 -3.42 5.49 -6.96
CA ILE A 180 -4.28 4.68 -7.83
C ILE A 180 -4.07 5.14 -9.30
N ARG A 181 -3.01 4.61 -9.92
CA ARG A 181 -2.44 5.08 -11.19
C ARG A 181 -2.04 3.91 -12.10
N GLY A 182 -3.00 3.12 -12.59
CA GLY A 182 -2.73 2.21 -13.70
C GLY A 182 -3.76 2.28 -14.82
N SER A 183 -3.42 1.69 -15.96
CA SER A 183 -4.38 1.43 -17.04
C SER A 183 -5.24 0.20 -16.73
N PRO A 184 -6.38 0.01 -17.41
CA PRO A 184 -7.20 -1.21 -17.33
C PRO A 184 -6.43 -2.52 -17.54
N ASP A 185 -5.32 -2.46 -18.27
CA ASP A 185 -4.47 -3.62 -18.61
C ASP A 185 -3.27 -3.78 -17.66
N SER A 186 -3.18 -2.98 -16.60
CA SER A 186 -2.10 -3.09 -15.60
C SER A 186 -2.22 -4.45 -14.90
N PRO A 187 -1.16 -5.26 -14.81
CA PRO A 187 -1.25 -6.57 -14.17
C PRO A 187 -1.29 -6.47 -12.64
N GLY A 188 -1.92 -7.47 -12.01
CA GLY A 188 -1.85 -7.70 -10.57
C GLY A 188 -2.50 -6.61 -9.71
N ALA A 189 -1.85 -6.25 -8.60
CA ALA A 189 -2.40 -5.35 -7.58
C ALA A 189 -2.83 -3.98 -8.15
N MET A 190 -2.12 -3.47 -9.16
CA MET A 190 -2.45 -2.17 -9.76
C MET A 190 -3.80 -2.21 -10.48
N GLN A 191 -4.16 -3.34 -11.09
CA GLN A 191 -5.49 -3.55 -11.69
C GLN A 191 -6.60 -3.37 -10.67
N TRP A 192 -6.46 -4.01 -9.52
CA TRP A 192 -7.45 -3.98 -8.44
C TRP A 192 -7.71 -2.58 -7.92
N HIS A 193 -6.66 -1.76 -7.81
CA HIS A 193 -6.79 -0.37 -7.39
C HIS A 193 -7.57 0.45 -8.43
N ASN A 194 -7.29 0.26 -9.72
CA ASN A 194 -8.01 0.97 -10.79
C ASN A 194 -9.48 0.56 -10.88
N GLU A 195 -9.76 -0.74 -10.83
CA GLU A 195 -11.14 -1.24 -10.82
C GLU A 195 -11.91 -0.70 -9.61
N TRP A 196 -11.28 -0.69 -8.43
CA TRP A 196 -11.87 -0.11 -7.23
C TRP A 196 -12.18 1.38 -7.38
N ALA A 197 -11.27 2.16 -7.98
CA ALA A 197 -11.50 3.58 -8.23
C ALA A 197 -12.68 3.81 -9.18
N GLN A 198 -12.75 3.07 -10.30
CA GLN A 198 -13.86 3.17 -11.25
C GLN A 198 -15.19 2.80 -10.60
N ARG A 199 -15.23 1.69 -9.86
CA ARG A 199 -16.42 1.23 -9.13
C ARG A 199 -16.89 2.22 -8.06
N ASN A 200 -15.99 3.02 -7.53
CA ASN A 200 -16.27 4.12 -6.61
C ASN A 200 -16.36 5.50 -7.32
N LYS A 201 -16.57 5.52 -8.65
CA LYS A 201 -16.85 6.72 -9.46
C LYS A 201 -15.73 7.78 -9.44
N LEU A 202 -14.48 7.35 -9.25
CA LEU A 202 -13.28 8.17 -9.38
C LEU A 202 -12.67 8.02 -10.77
N GLN A 203 -12.01 9.07 -11.27
CA GLN A 203 -11.13 8.93 -12.44
C GLN A 203 -9.75 8.52 -11.94
N GLY A 204 -9.33 7.30 -12.28
CA GLY A 204 -7.91 6.94 -12.21
C GLY A 204 -7.10 7.71 -13.27
N SER A 205 -5.86 7.30 -13.53
CA SER A 205 -5.01 7.88 -14.61
C SER A 205 -5.57 7.75 -16.04
N TYR A 206 -6.72 7.10 -16.24
CA TYR A 206 -7.25 6.71 -17.55
C TYR A 206 -8.19 7.74 -18.19
N ASP A 207 -8.96 8.49 -17.39
CA ASP A 207 -9.82 9.59 -17.84
C ASP A 207 -9.37 10.90 -17.17
N ASP A 208 -8.05 11.13 -17.20
CA ASP A 208 -7.39 12.30 -16.60
C ASP A 208 -7.55 13.52 -17.52
N ARG A 209 -8.75 14.11 -17.49
CA ARG A 209 -9.14 15.23 -18.38
C ARG A 209 -8.46 16.55 -18.07
N ILE A 210 -7.87 16.68 -16.88
CA ILE A 210 -7.19 17.90 -16.46
C ILE A 210 -5.73 17.58 -16.21
N ARG A 211 -4.86 18.05 -17.11
CA ARG A 211 -3.40 17.95 -16.96
C ARG A 211 -2.90 19.13 -16.14
N PHE A 212 -2.38 18.90 -14.93
CA PHE A 212 -1.94 19.98 -14.05
C PHE A 212 -0.59 19.74 -13.33
N HIS A 213 -0.04 18.52 -13.40
CA HIS A 213 1.16 18.12 -12.65
C HIS A 213 2.48 18.72 -13.17
N HIS A 214 3.58 18.55 -12.44
CA HIS A 214 4.92 18.98 -12.84
C HIS A 214 5.25 18.59 -14.29
N ASN A 215 5.50 19.58 -15.15
CA ASN A 215 5.68 19.34 -16.59
C ASN A 215 6.66 20.31 -17.28
N LEU A 216 7.10 21.38 -16.62
CA LEU A 216 7.97 22.36 -17.28
C LEU A 216 9.31 21.79 -17.75
N TYR A 217 9.81 20.71 -17.13
CA TYR A 217 11.00 19.98 -17.59
C TYR A 217 10.81 19.38 -18.99
N SER A 218 9.58 19.05 -19.39
CA SER A 218 9.26 18.56 -20.73
C SER A 218 9.11 19.69 -21.76
N VAL A 219 8.76 20.90 -21.32
CA VAL A 219 8.71 22.11 -22.15
C VAL A 219 10.11 22.68 -22.37
N PHE A 220 10.98 22.57 -21.36
CA PHE A 220 12.36 23.06 -21.37
C PHE A 220 13.37 21.93 -21.13
N PRO A 221 13.43 20.90 -22.00
CA PRO A 221 14.35 19.77 -21.80
C PRO A 221 15.82 20.24 -21.85
N PRO A 222 16.63 19.98 -20.80
CA PRO A 222 18.04 20.36 -20.75
C PRO A 222 18.85 19.89 -21.96
N GLU A 223 18.50 18.72 -22.52
CA GLU A 223 19.19 18.12 -23.67
C GLU A 223 18.97 18.89 -24.97
N LYS A 224 17.85 19.61 -25.09
CA LYS A 224 17.48 20.38 -26.30
C LYS A 224 17.98 21.82 -26.24
N TYR A 225 17.77 22.48 -25.09
CA TYR A 225 18.02 23.92 -24.96
C TYR A 225 19.25 24.27 -24.13
N GLY A 226 19.81 23.34 -23.35
CA GLY A 226 20.92 23.62 -22.42
C GLY A 226 22.16 24.21 -23.09
N GLN A 227 22.51 23.77 -24.30
CA GLN A 227 23.71 24.25 -25.00
C GLN A 227 23.53 25.62 -25.67
N THR A 228 22.31 25.94 -26.10
CA THR A 228 22.02 27.10 -26.96
C THR A 228 21.28 28.22 -26.24
N HIS A 229 20.61 27.91 -25.12
CA HIS A 229 19.74 28.82 -24.39
C HIS A 229 19.95 28.67 -22.87
N CYS A 230 21.20 28.84 -22.40
CA CYS A 230 21.51 28.67 -20.98
C CYS A 230 20.70 29.60 -20.07
N GLN A 231 20.28 30.77 -20.58
CA GLN A 231 19.44 31.76 -19.88
C GLN A 231 18.08 31.23 -19.43
N LEU A 232 17.62 30.10 -19.97
CA LEU A 232 16.42 29.42 -19.50
C LEU A 232 16.62 28.70 -18.16
N TYR A 233 17.86 28.49 -17.73
CA TYR A 233 18.20 27.72 -16.54
C TYR A 233 18.81 28.63 -15.46
N PRO A 234 18.57 28.34 -14.18
CA PRO A 234 19.09 29.17 -13.08
C PRO A 234 20.60 29.35 -13.16
N GLU A 235 21.06 30.61 -13.18
CA GLU A 235 22.47 30.98 -13.25
C GLU A 235 23.23 30.39 -14.45
N CYS A 236 22.53 30.08 -15.56
CA CYS A 236 23.09 29.32 -16.70
C CYS A 236 23.69 27.96 -16.31
N LYS A 237 23.30 27.39 -15.15
CA LYS A 237 23.66 26.04 -14.71
C LYS A 237 22.61 25.06 -15.23
N VAL A 238 22.92 24.44 -16.37
CA VAL A 238 22.04 23.45 -17.01
C VAL A 238 21.92 22.21 -16.11
N PRO A 239 20.70 21.77 -15.74
CA PRO A 239 20.47 20.54 -15.01
C PRO A 239 21.03 19.31 -15.75
N GLY A 240 21.35 18.26 -14.99
CA GLY A 240 21.78 16.99 -15.59
C GLY A 240 20.67 16.37 -16.46
N PRO A 241 21.00 15.54 -17.46
CA PRO A 241 19.99 14.88 -18.27
C PRO A 241 18.99 14.08 -17.43
N GLY A 242 17.70 14.22 -17.72
CA GLY A 242 16.61 13.59 -16.96
C GLY A 242 16.41 14.11 -15.53
N GLN A 243 17.08 15.19 -15.11
CA GLN A 243 16.84 15.84 -13.83
C GLN A 243 15.54 16.67 -13.91
N HIS A 244 14.45 16.15 -13.35
CA HIS A 244 13.13 16.79 -13.42
C HIS A 244 12.78 17.65 -12.18
N THR A 245 13.67 17.71 -11.18
CA THR A 245 13.39 18.36 -9.89
C THR A 245 14.51 19.29 -9.44
N GLY A 246 14.18 20.23 -8.55
CA GLY A 246 15.14 21.13 -7.90
C GLY A 246 15.63 22.29 -8.77
N TRP A 247 14.97 22.57 -9.89
CA TRP A 247 15.22 23.72 -10.74
C TRP A 247 13.92 24.15 -11.43
N GLN A 248 13.81 25.44 -11.76
CA GLN A 248 12.69 25.98 -12.54
C GLN A 248 13.24 26.73 -13.75
N PRO A 249 12.52 26.76 -14.89
CA PRO A 249 12.90 27.62 -15.99
C PRO A 249 12.82 29.09 -15.57
N CYS A 250 13.73 29.92 -16.08
CA CYS A 250 13.68 31.37 -15.90
C CYS A 250 12.55 31.97 -16.74
N PHE A 251 11.44 32.33 -16.10
CA PHE A 251 10.25 32.89 -16.75
C PHE A 251 10.48 34.29 -17.35
N THR A 252 11.45 35.02 -16.82
CA THR A 252 11.84 36.35 -17.30
C THR A 252 12.84 36.31 -18.46
N ALA A 253 13.33 35.12 -18.86
CA ALA A 253 14.16 34.98 -20.02
C ALA A 253 13.37 35.32 -21.30
N LYS A 254 13.94 36.17 -22.16
CA LYS A 254 13.27 36.76 -23.32
C LYS A 254 12.60 35.74 -24.27
N GLU A 255 13.19 34.57 -24.43
CA GLU A 255 12.73 33.53 -25.38
C GLU A 255 11.87 32.46 -24.71
N SER A 256 11.65 32.52 -23.39
CA SER A 256 10.96 31.47 -22.65
C SER A 256 9.51 31.27 -23.11
N VAL A 257 8.78 32.37 -23.37
CA VAL A 257 7.40 32.33 -23.89
C VAL A 257 7.39 31.77 -25.31
N ASP A 258 8.26 32.24 -26.20
CA ASP A 258 8.32 31.78 -27.59
C ASP A 258 8.58 30.28 -27.68
N ILE A 259 9.52 29.77 -26.87
CA ILE A 259 9.86 28.36 -26.79
C ILE A 259 8.67 27.55 -26.26
N ALA A 260 8.06 27.98 -25.15
CA ALA A 260 6.93 27.25 -24.59
C ALA A 260 5.73 27.20 -25.53
N VAL A 261 5.38 28.32 -26.19
CA VAL A 261 4.32 28.36 -27.18
C VAL A 261 4.60 27.37 -28.33
N ALA A 262 5.83 27.34 -28.84
CA ALA A 262 6.21 26.42 -29.91
C ALA A 262 6.12 24.95 -29.49
N GLU A 263 6.63 24.59 -28.30
CA GLU A 263 6.58 23.21 -27.79
C GLU A 263 5.15 22.75 -27.51
N ILE A 264 4.30 23.64 -26.98
CA ILE A 264 2.90 23.30 -26.68
C ILE A 264 2.07 23.16 -27.96
N ILE A 265 2.28 24.02 -28.96
CA ILE A 265 1.65 23.86 -30.27
C ILE A 265 2.08 22.53 -30.90
N ALA A 266 3.37 22.22 -30.89
CA ALA A 266 3.87 20.94 -31.40
C ALA A 266 3.29 19.74 -30.65
N TYR A 267 3.05 19.85 -29.34
CA TYR A 267 2.36 18.83 -28.55
C TYR A 267 0.92 18.62 -29.03
N PHE A 268 0.13 19.69 -29.20
CA PHE A 268 -1.26 19.55 -29.66
C PHE A 268 -1.37 19.13 -31.13
N ASP A 269 -0.43 19.51 -31.98
CA ASP A 269 -0.31 18.98 -33.35
C ASP A 269 -0.13 17.46 -33.35
N ALA A 270 0.71 16.95 -32.44
CA ALA A 270 0.95 15.51 -32.29
C ALA A 270 -0.19 14.77 -31.56
N HIS A 271 -0.97 15.48 -30.73
CA HIS A 271 -2.01 14.90 -29.87
C HIS A 271 -3.35 15.67 -30.01
N PRO A 272 -4.01 15.64 -31.18
CA PRO A 272 -5.17 16.51 -31.46
C PRO A 272 -6.38 16.26 -30.55
N TYR A 273 -6.48 15.05 -29.97
CA TYR A 273 -7.55 14.65 -29.07
C TYR A 273 -7.34 15.07 -27.60
N GLU A 274 -6.12 15.49 -27.22
CA GLU A 274 -5.88 16.02 -25.88
C GLU A 274 -6.55 17.39 -25.74
N THR A 275 -7.25 17.58 -24.62
CA THR A 275 -8.05 18.79 -24.35
C THR A 275 -7.37 19.73 -23.36
N CYS A 276 -6.34 19.25 -22.67
CA CYS A 276 -5.67 19.99 -21.61
C CYS A 276 -4.15 19.77 -21.62
N PHE A 277 -3.37 20.81 -21.31
CA PHE A 277 -1.92 20.73 -21.15
C PHE A 277 -1.49 21.24 -19.78
N SER A 278 -0.49 20.59 -19.18
CA SER A 278 0.01 21.03 -17.87
C SER A 278 1.09 22.10 -18.00
N LEU A 279 0.90 23.22 -17.30
CA LEU A 279 1.92 24.25 -17.08
C LEU A 279 2.52 24.18 -15.67
N GLY A 280 2.25 23.11 -14.91
CA GLY A 280 2.73 22.93 -13.55
C GLY A 280 4.26 23.04 -13.45
N VAL A 281 4.73 23.90 -12.54
CA VAL A 281 6.15 24.07 -12.18
C VAL A 281 6.83 22.73 -11.92
N ASN A 282 8.15 22.63 -12.11
CA ASN A 282 8.88 21.41 -11.76
C ASN A 282 8.75 21.09 -10.26
N ASP A 283 8.98 19.85 -9.85
CA ASP A 283 8.92 19.51 -8.44
C ASP A 283 10.10 20.14 -7.69
N SER A 284 9.85 20.57 -6.45
CA SER A 284 10.73 21.39 -5.60
C SER A 284 10.92 22.85 -6.09
N ARG A 285 11.87 23.56 -5.47
CA ARG A 285 12.15 24.99 -5.71
C ARG A 285 13.13 25.19 -6.89
N GLY A 286 13.67 26.40 -7.02
CA GLY A 286 14.82 26.69 -7.88
C GLY A 286 14.54 27.73 -8.97
N HIS A 287 13.71 28.74 -8.69
CA HIS A 287 13.50 29.89 -9.57
C HIS A 287 14.75 30.78 -9.59
N CYS A 288 15.20 31.19 -10.78
CA CYS A 288 16.34 32.08 -10.88
C CYS A 288 16.00 33.51 -10.41
N GLU A 289 14.74 33.90 -10.59
CA GLU A 289 14.19 35.16 -10.10
C GLU A 289 14.08 35.23 -8.58
N ALA A 290 14.14 34.09 -7.87
CA ALA A 290 14.13 34.07 -6.41
C ALA A 290 15.49 34.46 -5.78
N ASN A 291 16.53 34.64 -6.59
CA ASN A 291 17.83 35.15 -6.13
C ASN A 291 17.72 36.68 -5.89
N PRO A 292 18.08 37.21 -4.70
CA PRO A 292 18.05 38.65 -4.43
C PRO A 292 18.87 39.53 -5.38
N SER A 293 19.85 38.96 -6.08
CA SER A 293 20.65 39.65 -7.10
C SER A 293 20.00 39.69 -8.48
N HIS A 294 18.88 39.00 -8.68
CA HIS A 294 18.18 38.95 -9.95
C HIS A 294 17.47 40.28 -10.25
N PRO A 295 17.51 40.82 -11.48
CA PRO A 295 16.86 42.10 -11.81
C PRO A 295 15.35 42.16 -11.57
N HIS A 296 14.72 40.99 -11.53
CA HIS A 296 13.29 40.81 -11.30
C HIS A 296 12.97 40.16 -9.94
N TYR A 297 13.89 40.23 -8.96
CA TYR A 297 13.63 39.69 -7.63
C TYR A 297 12.36 40.32 -7.03
N PRO A 298 11.38 39.51 -6.59
CA PRO A 298 10.07 40.02 -6.16
C PRO A 298 10.09 40.72 -4.79
N ASP A 299 11.15 40.51 -3.98
CA ASP A 299 11.33 41.10 -2.64
C ASP A 299 10.10 41.00 -1.71
N ARG A 300 9.38 39.88 -1.81
CA ARG A 300 8.19 39.61 -1.01
C ARG A 300 8.05 38.12 -0.72
N LEU A 301 7.37 37.79 0.37
CA LEU A 301 7.05 36.41 0.75
C LEU A 301 5.57 36.11 0.52
N ASN A 302 5.27 34.87 0.15
CA ASN A 302 3.91 34.37 -0.01
C ASN A 302 3.34 33.89 1.35
N SER A 303 2.08 33.43 1.34
CA SER A 303 1.31 33.04 2.51
C SER A 303 1.89 31.86 3.31
N ILE A 304 2.81 31.09 2.73
CA ILE A 304 3.51 30.00 3.41
C ILE A 304 4.97 30.36 3.76
N GLY A 305 5.34 31.64 3.62
CA GLY A 305 6.65 32.17 4.01
C GLY A 305 7.78 31.89 3.02
N MET A 306 7.47 31.54 1.77
CA MET A 306 8.47 31.38 0.70
C MET A 306 8.55 32.64 -0.18
N VAL A 307 9.63 32.81 -0.95
CA VAL A 307 9.74 33.91 -1.92
C VAL A 307 8.57 33.81 -2.89
N ASP A 308 7.80 34.89 -3.02
CA ASP A 308 6.58 34.89 -3.81
C ASP A 308 6.89 35.09 -5.30
N MET A 309 6.73 34.01 -6.05
CA MET A 309 6.98 33.97 -7.48
C MET A 309 5.71 34.13 -8.32
N SER A 310 4.55 34.37 -7.69
CA SER A 310 3.24 34.30 -8.34
C SER A 310 3.06 35.32 -9.46
N ASP A 311 3.38 36.60 -9.25
CA ASP A 311 3.18 37.62 -10.31
C ASP A 311 4.07 37.35 -11.53
N ILE A 312 5.27 36.78 -11.34
CA ILE A 312 6.20 36.46 -12.43
C ILE A 312 5.73 35.22 -13.19
N TYR A 313 5.45 34.14 -12.48
CA TYR A 313 5.04 32.88 -13.07
C TYR A 313 3.68 32.99 -13.78
N TYR A 314 2.68 33.60 -13.14
CA TYR A 314 1.35 33.69 -13.73
C TYR A 314 1.24 34.70 -14.87
N ALA A 315 2.12 35.72 -14.92
CA ALA A 315 2.20 36.60 -16.08
C ALA A 315 2.72 35.83 -17.29
N TRP A 316 3.77 35.02 -17.10
CA TRP A 316 4.29 34.12 -18.11
C TRP A 316 3.23 33.09 -18.57
N VAL A 317 2.49 32.49 -17.64
CA VAL A 317 1.38 31.56 -17.96
C VAL A 317 0.33 32.25 -18.82
N ASN A 318 -0.13 33.44 -18.44
CA ASN A 318 -1.15 34.18 -19.19
C ASN A 318 -0.69 34.48 -20.63
N GLU A 319 0.57 34.85 -20.82
CA GLU A 319 1.11 35.15 -22.15
C GLU A 319 1.20 33.88 -23.02
N VAL A 320 1.73 32.78 -22.47
CA VAL A 320 1.81 31.48 -23.16
C VAL A 320 0.42 31.00 -23.56
N VAL A 321 -0.53 31.00 -22.62
CA VAL A 321 -1.89 30.52 -22.86
C VAL A 321 -2.60 31.38 -23.90
N THR A 322 -2.48 32.71 -23.81
CA THR A 322 -3.10 33.62 -24.79
C THR A 322 -2.64 33.29 -26.21
N ARG A 323 -1.32 33.10 -26.41
CA ARG A 323 -0.75 32.82 -27.74
C ARG A 323 -1.05 31.41 -28.25
N VAL A 324 -1.09 30.39 -27.38
CA VAL A 324 -1.48 29.03 -27.80
C VAL A 324 -2.95 29.00 -28.23
N LEU A 325 -3.83 29.73 -27.53
CA LEU A 325 -5.26 29.78 -27.85
C LEU A 325 -5.59 30.54 -29.13
N GLU A 326 -4.66 31.34 -29.68
CA GLU A 326 -4.79 31.89 -31.04
C GLU A 326 -4.80 30.78 -32.10
N VAL A 327 -4.17 29.63 -31.82
CA VAL A 327 -4.11 28.45 -32.69
C VAL A 327 -5.15 27.39 -32.28
N TYR A 328 -5.28 27.11 -30.97
CA TYR A 328 -6.22 26.11 -30.44
C TYR A 328 -7.19 26.72 -29.41
N PRO A 329 -8.29 27.37 -29.83
CA PRO A 329 -9.17 28.14 -28.95
C PRO A 329 -9.99 27.31 -27.94
N ASP A 330 -10.00 25.99 -28.09
CA ASP A 330 -10.78 25.03 -27.30
C ASP A 330 -10.01 24.41 -26.11
N LYS A 331 -8.69 24.62 -26.03
CA LYS A 331 -7.83 23.93 -25.04
C LYS A 331 -7.86 24.56 -23.65
N TRP A 332 -7.60 23.73 -22.65
CA TRP A 332 -7.46 24.09 -21.25
C TRP A 332 -6.03 23.90 -20.74
N PHE A 333 -5.70 24.56 -19.63
CA PHE A 333 -4.39 24.47 -19.01
C PHE A 333 -4.51 24.28 -17.51
N GLY A 334 -3.98 23.18 -16.97
CA GLY A 334 -3.88 22.99 -15.52
C GLY A 334 -2.49 23.38 -15.01
N LEU A 335 -2.42 23.75 -13.73
CA LEU A 335 -1.14 23.97 -13.05
C LEU A 335 -1.27 23.74 -11.54
N LEU A 336 -0.14 23.71 -10.85
CA LEU A 336 -0.07 23.63 -9.39
C LEU A 336 0.18 25.03 -8.81
N ALA A 337 -0.68 25.47 -7.89
CA ALA A 337 -0.33 26.52 -6.94
C ALA A 337 0.44 25.86 -5.80
N TYR A 338 1.77 25.88 -5.90
CA TYR A 338 2.69 25.06 -5.11
C TYR A 338 3.96 25.82 -4.75
N ALA A 339 4.43 25.66 -3.51
CA ALA A 339 5.68 26.24 -3.00
C ALA A 339 5.78 27.77 -3.26
N ASP A 340 6.78 28.22 -4.02
CA ASP A 340 7.03 29.64 -4.32
C ASP A 340 5.87 30.32 -5.08
N VAL A 341 5.04 29.55 -5.81
CA VAL A 341 3.86 30.05 -6.57
C VAL A 341 2.52 29.67 -5.90
N MET A 342 2.50 29.60 -4.57
CA MET A 342 1.32 29.18 -3.80
C MET A 342 0.16 30.19 -3.84
N ASP A 343 0.48 31.48 -3.89
CA ASP A 343 -0.52 32.55 -3.81
C ASP A 343 -1.04 32.99 -5.18
N PRO A 344 -2.26 33.55 -5.27
CA PRO A 344 -2.76 34.09 -6.53
C PRO A 344 -1.93 35.31 -6.99
N PRO A 345 -1.85 35.57 -8.31
CA PRO A 345 -1.24 36.79 -8.82
C PRO A 345 -2.08 38.04 -8.50
N SER A 346 -1.46 39.21 -8.59
CA SER A 346 -2.12 40.52 -8.41
C SER A 346 -3.07 40.93 -9.57
N PHE A 347 -3.22 40.08 -10.58
CA PHE A 347 -4.02 40.32 -11.79
C PHE A 347 -4.87 39.08 -12.14
N PRO A 348 -5.94 39.22 -12.96
CA PRO A 348 -6.75 38.08 -13.38
C PRO A 348 -5.93 37.02 -14.12
N LEU A 349 -6.11 35.76 -13.74
CA LEU A 349 -5.60 34.61 -14.47
C LEU A 349 -6.45 34.36 -15.71
N HIS A 350 -5.83 33.88 -16.79
CA HIS A 350 -6.54 33.58 -18.02
C HIS A 350 -7.68 32.57 -17.75
N PRO A 351 -8.91 32.78 -18.26
CA PRO A 351 -10.09 31.97 -17.89
C PRO A 351 -10.04 30.50 -18.33
N ARG A 352 -9.04 30.12 -19.15
CA ARG A 352 -8.75 28.74 -19.56
C ARG A 352 -7.71 28.04 -18.68
N VAL A 353 -7.29 28.66 -17.58
CA VAL A 353 -6.31 28.12 -16.64
C VAL A 353 -6.98 27.68 -15.35
N ILE A 354 -6.68 26.46 -14.89
CA ILE A 354 -7.22 25.87 -13.67
C ILE A 354 -6.06 25.64 -12.68
N PRO A 355 -5.87 26.50 -11.66
CA PRO A 355 -4.90 26.29 -10.61
C PRO A 355 -5.39 25.22 -9.61
N PHE A 356 -4.51 24.26 -9.30
CA PHE A 356 -4.70 23.29 -8.23
C PHE A 356 -4.04 23.79 -6.95
N ILE A 357 -4.87 24.19 -5.98
CA ILE A 357 -4.43 24.74 -4.69
C ILE A 357 -3.94 23.60 -3.80
N THR A 358 -2.62 23.54 -3.60
CA THR A 358 -1.95 22.49 -2.81
C THR A 358 -2.01 22.76 -1.31
N LYS A 359 -2.59 21.85 -0.53
CA LYS A 359 -2.62 21.95 0.94
C LYS A 359 -2.96 20.60 1.59
N ASP A 360 -2.29 20.25 2.69
CA ASP A 360 -2.80 19.25 3.64
C ASP A 360 -3.88 19.89 4.52
N ARG A 361 -5.15 19.62 4.20
CA ARG A 361 -6.28 20.28 4.86
C ARG A 361 -6.67 19.63 6.18
N LEU A 362 -5.96 18.59 6.67
CA LEU A 362 -6.04 18.23 8.10
C LEU A 362 -5.60 19.42 8.96
N ALA A 363 -4.68 20.26 8.48
CA ALA A 363 -4.20 21.43 9.22
C ALA A 363 -5.32 22.44 9.57
N TRP A 364 -6.48 22.38 8.90
CA TRP A 364 -7.64 23.24 9.18
C TRP A 364 -8.38 22.88 10.49
N ILE A 365 -7.95 21.85 11.21
CA ILE A 365 -8.33 21.66 12.63
C ILE A 365 -7.85 22.81 13.52
N ASP A 366 -6.87 23.59 13.06
CA ASP A 366 -6.43 24.85 13.66
C ASP A 366 -7.18 26.03 13.02
N GLU A 367 -7.82 26.84 13.86
CA GLU A 367 -8.72 27.91 13.41
C GLU A 367 -8.00 29.01 12.63
N ASP A 368 -6.77 29.34 13.02
CA ASP A 368 -5.98 30.38 12.35
C ASP A 368 -5.55 29.91 10.96
N VAL A 369 -5.12 28.64 10.86
CA VAL A 369 -4.74 28.03 9.58
C VAL A 369 -5.97 27.90 8.66
N ARG A 370 -7.12 27.49 9.19
CA ARG A 370 -8.37 27.43 8.42
C ARG A 370 -8.79 28.82 7.92
N THR A 371 -8.75 29.83 8.79
CA THR A 371 -9.09 31.21 8.42
C THR A 371 -8.13 31.79 7.38
N ALA A 372 -6.83 31.48 7.47
CA ALA A 372 -5.85 31.86 6.46
C ALA A 372 -6.11 31.15 5.12
N GLY A 373 -6.37 29.84 5.15
CA GLY A 373 -6.72 29.05 3.96
C GLY A 373 -8.00 29.52 3.27
N HIS A 374 -9.02 29.90 4.04
CA HIS A 374 -10.25 30.49 3.48
C HIS A 374 -9.98 31.83 2.80
N ARG A 375 -9.18 32.71 3.40
CA ARG A 375 -8.77 33.98 2.78
C ARG A 375 -7.98 33.76 1.48
N GLN A 376 -7.10 32.77 1.46
CA GLN A 376 -6.37 32.41 0.24
C GLN A 376 -7.32 31.88 -0.86
N MET A 377 -8.31 31.07 -0.48
CA MET A 377 -9.35 30.60 -1.40
C MET A 377 -10.16 31.77 -1.98
N ASP A 378 -10.58 32.72 -1.15
CA ASP A 378 -11.30 33.92 -1.60
C ASP A 378 -10.45 34.75 -2.58
N ALA A 379 -9.15 34.89 -2.30
CA ALA A 379 -8.21 35.59 -3.17
C ALA A 379 -8.03 34.87 -4.51
N TRP A 380 -7.97 33.53 -4.52
CA TRP A 380 -7.93 32.73 -5.75
C TRP A 380 -9.21 32.88 -6.57
N ASN A 381 -10.38 32.80 -5.93
CA ASN A 381 -11.68 32.99 -6.58
C ASN A 381 -11.87 34.41 -7.16
N ALA A 382 -11.16 35.41 -6.65
CA ALA A 382 -11.21 36.77 -7.18
C ALA A 382 -10.47 36.93 -8.52
N VAL A 383 -9.48 36.07 -8.82
CA VAL A 383 -8.61 36.20 -9.99
C VAL A 383 -8.72 35.05 -10.99
N ALA A 384 -9.15 33.86 -10.57
CA ALA A 384 -9.30 32.68 -11.43
C ALA A 384 -10.77 32.37 -11.71
N ALA A 385 -11.10 32.02 -12.96
CA ALA A 385 -12.46 31.65 -13.35
C ALA A 385 -12.93 30.32 -12.74
N GLN A 386 -11.98 29.41 -12.50
CA GLN A 386 -12.19 28.10 -11.89
C GLN A 386 -10.95 27.76 -11.06
N VAL A 387 -11.13 26.97 -10.01
CA VAL A 387 -10.04 26.50 -9.15
C VAL A 387 -10.27 25.03 -8.79
N ALA A 388 -9.19 24.28 -8.63
CA ALA A 388 -9.21 22.90 -8.18
C ALA A 388 -8.39 22.75 -6.90
N TRP A 389 -8.57 21.65 -6.19
CA TRP A 389 -7.81 21.32 -4.99
C TRP A 389 -6.86 20.17 -5.23
N TYR A 390 -5.67 20.31 -4.68
CA TYR A 390 -4.73 19.23 -4.46
C TYR A 390 -4.60 19.04 -2.95
N ASP A 391 -4.98 17.88 -2.44
CA ASP A 391 -4.98 17.59 -1.00
C ASP A 391 -3.97 16.51 -0.63
N TYR A 392 -3.10 16.80 0.34
CA TYR A 392 -2.14 15.83 0.87
C TYR A 392 -2.76 15.01 2.00
N MET A 393 -3.55 14.02 1.65
CA MET A 393 -4.26 13.13 2.60
C MET A 393 -3.47 11.85 2.93
N TYR A 394 -2.14 11.93 2.89
CA TYR A 394 -1.22 10.82 3.15
C TYR A 394 -1.66 9.88 4.29
N GLY A 395 -1.53 8.57 4.05
CA GLY A 395 -1.96 7.47 4.94
C GLY A 395 -0.82 6.55 5.36
N GLY A 396 -1.14 5.26 5.48
CA GLY A 396 -0.29 4.22 6.06
C GLY A 396 1.07 3.98 5.40
N ALA A 397 1.33 4.55 4.22
CA ALA A 397 2.65 4.52 3.59
C ALA A 397 3.66 5.51 4.21
N HIS A 398 3.18 6.53 4.91
CA HIS A 398 4.03 7.59 5.47
C HIS A 398 3.79 7.84 6.95
N TYR A 399 2.57 7.59 7.43
CA TYR A 399 2.23 7.64 8.84
C TYR A 399 2.10 6.22 9.37
N VAL A 400 2.83 5.91 10.45
CA VAL A 400 2.92 4.53 11.00
C VAL A 400 1.87 4.25 12.07
N VAL A 401 0.82 5.08 12.12
CA VAL A 401 -0.43 4.83 12.84
C VAL A 401 -1.60 5.27 11.96
N PRO A 402 -2.81 4.72 12.12
CA PRO A 402 -3.95 5.03 11.24
C PRO A 402 -4.22 6.54 11.19
N ARG A 403 -4.07 7.18 10.02
CA ARG A 403 -4.29 8.62 9.84
C ARG A 403 -5.71 8.92 9.37
N ILE A 404 -6.63 9.03 10.34
CA ILE A 404 -8.08 9.22 10.14
C ILE A 404 -8.52 10.62 10.57
N PHE A 405 -9.37 11.26 9.76
CA PHE A 405 -9.94 12.57 10.02
C PHE A 405 -11.25 12.77 9.21
N SER A 406 -12.09 11.73 9.21
CA SER A 406 -13.30 11.60 8.38
C SER A 406 -14.23 12.81 8.46
N HIS A 407 -14.48 13.35 9.65
CA HIS A 407 -15.39 14.47 9.85
C HIS A 407 -14.82 15.78 9.30
N VAL A 408 -13.53 16.03 9.53
CA VAL A 408 -12.81 17.19 8.98
C VAL A 408 -12.77 17.11 7.45
N MET A 409 -12.53 15.92 6.90
CA MET A 409 -12.56 15.69 5.45
C MET A 409 -13.94 16.02 4.85
N ALA A 410 -15.02 15.60 5.51
CA ALA A 410 -16.38 15.91 5.06
C ALA A 410 -16.68 17.42 5.10
N GLU A 411 -16.28 18.12 6.17
CA GLU A 411 -16.41 19.56 6.26
C GLU A 411 -15.62 20.29 5.16
N ASN A 412 -14.40 19.82 4.87
CA ASN A 412 -13.54 20.36 3.83
C ASN A 412 -14.16 20.21 2.45
N PHE A 413 -14.74 19.05 2.09
CA PHE A 413 -15.41 18.88 0.80
C PHE A 413 -16.70 19.71 0.69
N ARG A 414 -17.48 19.85 1.78
CA ARG A 414 -18.63 20.78 1.78
C ARG A 414 -18.20 22.23 1.61
N TYR A 415 -17.07 22.62 2.20
CA TYR A 415 -16.47 23.92 1.97
C TYR A 415 -16.04 24.09 0.51
N ALA A 416 -15.35 23.10 -0.06
CA ALA A 416 -14.91 23.11 -1.46
C ALA A 416 -16.08 23.34 -2.42
N LYS A 417 -17.16 22.55 -2.28
CA LYS A 417 -18.38 22.68 -3.10
C LYS A 417 -19.00 24.06 -3.00
N ARG A 418 -19.14 24.61 -1.78
CA ARG A 418 -19.72 25.94 -1.56
C ARG A 418 -18.88 27.09 -2.13
N ASN A 419 -17.59 26.87 -2.37
CA ASN A 419 -16.65 27.88 -2.85
C ASN A 419 -16.17 27.64 -4.28
N GLY A 420 -16.93 26.88 -5.08
CA GLY A 420 -16.70 26.77 -6.53
C GLY A 420 -15.49 25.95 -6.93
N VAL A 421 -14.99 25.05 -6.08
CA VAL A 421 -13.94 24.10 -6.45
C VAL A 421 -14.49 23.13 -7.49
N VAL A 422 -13.86 23.05 -8.66
CA VAL A 422 -14.35 22.22 -9.79
C VAL A 422 -13.77 20.82 -9.81
N GLY A 423 -12.69 20.58 -9.07
CA GLY A 423 -11.94 19.33 -9.11
C GLY A 423 -11.10 19.08 -7.86
N THR A 424 -10.85 17.81 -7.56
CA THR A 424 -10.03 17.36 -6.43
C THR A 424 -9.05 16.28 -6.87
N TYR A 425 -7.76 16.54 -6.66
CA TYR A 425 -6.72 15.51 -6.64
C TYR A 425 -6.34 15.24 -5.18
N THR A 426 -6.35 13.99 -4.76
CA THR A 426 -6.02 13.58 -3.39
C THR A 426 -4.78 12.70 -3.38
N GLU A 427 -3.67 13.21 -2.86
CA GLU A 427 -2.45 12.44 -2.67
C GLU A 427 -2.53 11.65 -1.35
N MET A 428 -2.84 10.36 -1.44
CA MET A 428 -3.23 9.59 -0.24
C MET A 428 -2.22 8.51 0.16
N TYR A 429 -1.60 7.77 -0.76
CA TYR A 429 -0.68 6.67 -0.41
C TYR A 429 -1.21 5.80 0.74
N HIS A 430 -2.46 5.37 0.58
CA HIS A 430 -3.18 4.62 1.61
C HIS A 430 -2.74 3.15 1.61
N THR A 431 -2.94 2.50 2.75
CA THR A 431 -2.93 1.04 2.88
C THR A 431 -4.23 0.61 3.54
N VAL A 432 -4.45 -0.69 3.75
CA VAL A 432 -5.68 -1.17 4.39
C VAL A 432 -5.89 -0.58 5.80
N ILE A 433 -4.83 -0.12 6.47
CA ILE A 433 -4.94 0.50 7.80
C ILE A 433 -5.75 1.80 7.79
N ASP A 434 -5.78 2.50 6.65
CA ASP A 434 -6.58 3.72 6.48
C ASP A 434 -8.09 3.45 6.40
N GLY A 435 -8.49 2.17 6.32
CA GLY A 435 -9.87 1.71 6.46
C GLY A 435 -10.87 2.45 5.58
N PRO A 436 -11.88 3.12 6.16
CA PRO A 436 -12.91 3.79 5.39
C PRO A 436 -12.41 5.03 4.64
N LYS A 437 -11.23 5.58 4.93
CA LYS A 437 -10.80 6.89 4.43
C LYS A 437 -10.84 7.00 2.89
N PRO A 438 -10.28 6.08 2.09
CA PRO A 438 -10.32 6.18 0.62
C PRO A 438 -11.75 6.04 0.09
N TRP A 439 -12.53 5.09 0.63
CA TRP A 439 -13.91 4.86 0.21
C TRP A 439 -14.79 6.08 0.53
N LEU A 440 -14.71 6.60 1.75
CA LEU A 440 -15.43 7.78 2.19
C LEU A 440 -15.05 9.02 1.35
N ALA A 441 -13.77 9.21 1.05
CA ALA A 441 -13.32 10.28 0.18
C ALA A 441 -13.98 10.19 -1.21
N ALA A 442 -14.05 9.00 -1.80
CA ALA A 442 -14.73 8.80 -3.09
C ALA A 442 -16.22 9.16 -3.05
N ARG A 443 -16.93 8.75 -1.99
CA ARG A 443 -18.36 9.08 -1.79
C ARG A 443 -18.55 10.60 -1.67
N LEU A 444 -17.75 11.25 -0.83
CA LEU A 444 -17.87 12.68 -0.57
C LEU A 444 -17.38 13.55 -1.72
N GLN A 445 -16.46 13.06 -2.56
CA GLN A 445 -16.09 13.75 -3.81
C GLN A 445 -17.23 13.69 -4.84
N TRP A 446 -18.03 12.62 -4.84
CA TRP A 446 -19.26 12.58 -5.64
C TRP A 446 -20.33 13.50 -5.03
N ASN A 447 -20.61 13.38 -3.74
CA ASN A 447 -21.61 14.19 -3.03
C ASN A 447 -21.17 14.56 -1.61
N PRO A 448 -20.67 15.79 -1.38
CA PRO A 448 -20.22 16.25 -0.07
C PRO A 448 -21.35 16.39 0.98
N ASP A 449 -22.61 16.46 0.56
CA ASP A 449 -23.75 16.69 1.46
C ASP A 449 -24.26 15.39 2.11
N GLN A 450 -23.65 14.25 1.78
CA GLN A 450 -23.97 12.98 2.44
C GLN A 450 -23.66 13.03 3.95
N ASP A 451 -24.44 12.24 4.70
CA ASP A 451 -24.23 12.04 6.12
C ASP A 451 -22.98 11.16 6.34
N VAL A 452 -21.95 11.76 6.92
CA VAL A 452 -20.65 11.12 7.16
C VAL A 452 -20.76 9.98 8.17
N ASP A 453 -21.57 10.13 9.21
CA ASP A 453 -21.74 9.10 10.24
C ASP A 453 -22.47 7.88 9.66
N ALA A 454 -23.47 8.12 8.81
CA ALA A 454 -24.19 7.05 8.11
C ALA A 454 -23.27 6.28 7.14
N LEU A 455 -22.44 6.99 6.37
CA LEU A 455 -21.46 6.37 5.47
C LEU A 455 -20.41 5.56 6.24
N LEU A 456 -19.87 6.10 7.34
CA LEU A 456 -18.92 5.40 8.19
C LEU A 456 -19.55 4.15 8.80
N TRP A 457 -20.77 4.26 9.36
CA TRP A 457 -21.49 3.13 9.92
C TRP A 457 -21.72 2.03 8.88
N GLU A 458 -22.16 2.41 7.68
CA GLU A 458 -22.30 1.49 6.56
C GLU A 458 -20.97 0.78 6.26
N TRP A 459 -19.87 1.53 6.13
CA TRP A 459 -18.57 0.90 5.84
C TRP A 459 -18.17 -0.10 6.93
N TYR A 460 -18.34 0.22 8.22
CA TYR A 460 -18.02 -0.71 9.31
C TYR A 460 -18.88 -1.97 9.29
N GLU A 461 -20.20 -1.82 9.16
CA GLU A 461 -21.13 -2.94 9.13
C GLU A 461 -20.88 -3.86 7.92
N ARG A 462 -20.64 -3.27 6.74
CA ARG A 462 -20.37 -4.04 5.51
C ARG A 462 -18.97 -4.67 5.53
N ALA A 463 -17.99 -4.05 6.18
CA ALA A 463 -16.64 -4.59 6.31
C ALA A 463 -16.59 -5.82 7.22
N VAL A 464 -17.22 -5.76 8.40
CA VAL A 464 -17.00 -6.77 9.46
C VAL A 464 -18.26 -7.38 10.05
N GLY A 465 -19.45 -6.94 9.60
CA GLY A 465 -20.73 -7.40 10.12
C GLY A 465 -21.22 -6.61 11.33
N PRO A 466 -22.53 -6.67 11.63
CA PRO A 466 -23.16 -5.83 12.66
C PRO A 466 -22.64 -6.10 14.07
N ALA A 467 -22.26 -7.34 14.37
CA ALA A 467 -21.71 -7.71 15.68
C ALA A 467 -20.33 -7.06 15.97
N ALA A 468 -19.51 -6.88 14.93
CA ALA A 468 -18.15 -6.34 15.04
C ALA A 468 -18.06 -4.83 14.75
N ALA A 469 -19.06 -4.25 14.07
CA ALA A 469 -19.02 -2.87 13.56
C ALA A 469 -18.74 -1.83 14.64
N HIS A 470 -19.33 -1.96 15.84
CA HIS A 470 -19.09 -1.04 16.94
C HIS A 470 -17.64 -1.02 17.43
N ASP A 471 -16.97 -2.18 17.48
CA ASP A 471 -15.58 -2.26 17.93
C ASP A 471 -14.64 -1.69 16.86
N LEU A 472 -14.93 -1.93 15.58
CA LEU A 472 -14.17 -1.35 14.48
C LEU A 472 -14.34 0.17 14.42
N LYS A 473 -15.56 0.66 14.63
CA LYS A 473 -15.82 2.09 14.78
C LYS A 473 -15.01 2.68 15.93
N ALA A 474 -15.03 2.05 17.11
CA ALA A 474 -14.29 2.53 18.28
C ALA A 474 -12.78 2.62 18.01
N PHE A 475 -12.23 1.67 17.23
CA PHE A 475 -10.82 1.70 16.81
C PHE A 475 -10.53 2.94 15.95
N TYR A 476 -11.34 3.21 14.93
CA TYR A 476 -11.12 4.38 14.08
C TYR A 476 -11.45 5.71 14.77
N ASP A 477 -12.44 5.76 15.67
CA ASP A 477 -12.77 6.93 16.50
C ASP A 477 -11.58 7.31 17.41
N LEU A 478 -10.86 6.32 17.94
CA LEU A 478 -9.65 6.55 18.74
C LEU A 478 -8.61 7.34 17.92
N TRP A 479 -8.31 6.86 16.71
CA TRP A 479 -7.33 7.47 15.84
C TRP A 479 -7.81 8.81 15.25
N GLU A 480 -9.10 8.96 14.95
CA GLU A 480 -9.65 10.25 14.55
C GLU A 480 -9.49 11.30 15.66
N ARG A 481 -9.78 10.95 16.92
CA ARG A 481 -9.54 11.86 18.06
C ARG A 481 -8.06 12.17 18.24
N PHE A 482 -7.17 11.21 18.01
CA PHE A 482 -5.73 11.47 18.04
C PHE A 482 -5.35 12.57 17.04
N TRP A 483 -5.74 12.42 15.77
CA TRP A 483 -5.38 13.34 14.69
C TRP A 483 -6.15 14.65 14.65
N THR A 484 -7.32 14.75 15.28
CA THR A 484 -8.14 15.98 15.24
C THR A 484 -8.10 16.77 16.54
N VAL A 485 -7.77 16.13 17.68
CA VAL A 485 -7.80 16.76 19.01
C VAL A 485 -6.43 16.76 19.67
N ARG A 486 -5.78 15.60 19.81
CA ARG A 486 -4.52 15.48 20.57
C ARG A 486 -3.34 16.08 19.80
N ILE A 487 -3.26 15.83 18.49
CA ILE A 487 -2.14 16.27 17.66
C ILE A 487 -1.93 17.79 17.70
N LYS A 488 -3.02 18.57 17.86
CA LYS A 488 -2.99 20.04 17.91
C LYS A 488 -2.07 20.59 19.01
N LYS A 489 -1.86 19.81 20.07
CA LYS A 489 -1.01 20.18 21.21
C LYS A 489 0.46 19.80 21.01
N SER A 490 0.81 19.08 19.94
CA SER A 490 2.19 18.68 19.69
C SER A 490 3.04 19.81 19.13
N PRO A 491 4.32 19.89 19.51
CA PRO A 491 5.32 20.68 18.79
C PRO A 491 5.40 20.32 17.30
N TRP A 492 5.28 19.03 16.98
CA TRP A 492 5.28 18.52 15.60
C TRP A 492 4.19 19.19 14.73
N PHE A 493 2.96 19.30 15.24
CA PHE A 493 1.87 19.97 14.52
C PHE A 493 2.10 21.48 14.43
N ALA A 494 2.53 22.11 15.53
CA ALA A 494 2.78 23.55 15.57
C ALA A 494 3.79 24.00 14.49
N ARG A 495 4.86 23.24 14.26
CA ARG A 495 5.88 23.55 13.23
C ARG A 495 5.49 23.17 11.79
N SER A 496 4.45 22.35 11.63
CA SER A 496 4.04 21.81 10.32
C SER A 496 2.75 22.41 9.77
N LYS A 497 1.84 22.90 10.62
CA LYS A 497 0.50 23.37 10.23
C LYS A 497 0.48 24.49 9.17
N GLY A 498 1.52 25.34 9.14
CA GLY A 498 1.67 26.44 8.17
C GLY A 498 2.20 26.01 6.80
N ARG A 499 2.78 24.81 6.67
CA ARG A 499 3.41 24.33 5.44
C ARG A 499 2.37 23.83 4.42
N THR A 500 2.81 23.58 3.19
CA THR A 500 1.98 22.95 2.15
C THR A 500 1.45 21.58 2.60
N TYR A 501 2.28 20.77 3.27
CA TYR A 501 1.90 19.48 3.85
C TYR A 501 2.46 19.29 5.27
N LEU A 502 1.80 18.46 6.08
CA LEU A 502 2.33 18.08 7.40
C LEU A 502 3.58 17.19 7.23
N LEU A 503 4.50 17.23 8.21
CA LEU A 503 5.84 16.64 8.11
C LEU A 503 5.83 15.11 8.18
N PHE A 504 5.49 14.44 7.09
CA PHE A 504 5.41 12.97 7.02
C PHE A 504 6.79 12.26 7.04
N THR A 505 7.89 13.00 6.86
CA THR A 505 9.26 12.49 7.01
C THR A 505 9.77 12.55 8.45
N ASP A 506 8.94 13.00 9.38
CA ASP A 506 9.28 13.24 10.78
C ASP A 506 8.25 12.55 11.66
N LEU A 507 8.71 11.61 12.48
CA LEU A 507 7.87 10.74 13.29
C LEU A 507 7.67 11.24 14.73
N GLU A 508 8.05 12.47 15.09
CA GLU A 508 7.94 12.95 16.47
C GLU A 508 6.50 12.99 17.01
N TYR A 509 5.48 12.94 16.14
CA TYR A 509 4.09 12.76 16.58
C TYR A 509 3.88 11.45 17.37
N LEU A 510 4.74 10.44 17.19
CA LEU A 510 4.68 9.17 17.92
C LEU A 510 4.93 9.35 19.42
N HIS A 511 5.61 10.41 19.85
CA HIS A 511 5.75 10.74 21.27
C HIS A 511 4.42 11.10 21.94
N LEU A 512 3.38 11.42 21.18
CA LEU A 512 2.03 11.58 21.71
C LEU A 512 1.26 10.27 21.81
N VAL A 513 1.67 9.20 21.14
CA VAL A 513 0.98 7.90 21.17
C VAL A 513 1.29 7.22 22.50
N THR A 514 0.28 6.67 23.16
CA THR A 514 0.39 6.05 24.48
C THR A 514 0.27 4.53 24.40
N ASP A 515 0.75 3.84 25.43
CA ASP A 515 0.56 2.40 25.58
C ASP A 515 -0.93 2.02 25.65
N GLU A 516 -1.78 2.90 26.18
CA GLU A 516 -3.24 2.72 26.20
C GLU A 516 -3.82 2.74 24.78
N ASP A 517 -3.36 3.63 23.90
CA ASP A 517 -3.81 3.70 22.51
C ASP A 517 -3.52 2.38 21.76
N ILE A 518 -2.33 1.80 21.99
CA ILE A 518 -1.93 0.53 21.38
C ILE A 518 -2.72 -0.63 21.97
N ASN A 519 -2.78 -0.75 23.29
CA ASN A 519 -3.48 -1.86 23.95
C ASN A 519 -4.98 -1.87 23.63
N GLU A 520 -5.62 -0.69 23.62
CA GLU A 520 -7.03 -0.58 23.26
C GLU A 520 -7.27 -0.94 21.79
N SER A 521 -6.39 -0.49 20.89
CA SER A 521 -6.46 -0.88 19.47
C SER A 521 -6.36 -2.39 19.27
N LYS A 522 -5.41 -3.06 19.94
CA LYS A 522 -5.27 -4.53 19.89
C LYS A 522 -6.53 -5.22 20.41
N ARG A 523 -7.04 -4.78 21.56
CA ARG A 523 -8.25 -5.34 22.18
C ARG A 523 -9.46 -5.22 21.24
N LEU A 524 -9.64 -4.04 20.63
CA LEU A 524 -10.74 -3.78 19.69
C LEU A 524 -10.60 -4.64 18.43
N LEU A 525 -9.44 -4.68 17.78
CA LEU A 525 -9.25 -5.44 16.55
C LEU A 525 -9.34 -6.96 16.77
N ALA A 526 -8.83 -7.47 17.90
CA ALA A 526 -9.04 -8.88 18.27
C ALA A 526 -10.54 -9.20 18.46
N SER A 527 -11.29 -8.28 19.08
CA SER A 527 -12.75 -8.40 19.23
C SER A 527 -13.47 -8.36 17.88
N VAL A 528 -13.05 -7.48 16.96
CA VAL A 528 -13.59 -7.40 15.59
C VAL A 528 -13.40 -8.73 14.84
N VAL A 529 -12.19 -9.30 14.88
CA VAL A 529 -11.92 -10.60 14.23
C VAL A 529 -12.75 -11.73 14.84
N ALA A 530 -12.93 -11.73 16.17
CA ALA A 530 -13.72 -12.74 16.86
C ALA A 530 -15.22 -12.63 16.56
N LYS A 531 -15.75 -11.41 16.40
CA LYS A 531 -17.17 -11.13 16.18
C LYS A 531 -17.59 -11.10 14.70
N ALA A 532 -16.66 -10.97 13.77
CA ALA A 532 -16.95 -11.04 12.34
C ALA A 532 -17.60 -12.39 11.98
N GLU A 533 -18.65 -12.36 11.16
CA GLU A 533 -19.54 -13.51 11.00
C GLU A 533 -19.16 -14.35 9.76
N THR A 534 -19.08 -13.70 8.60
CA THR A 534 -18.81 -14.36 7.31
C THR A 534 -17.31 -14.55 7.07
N PRO A 535 -16.90 -15.50 6.21
CA PRO A 535 -15.50 -15.67 5.82
C PRO A 535 -14.88 -14.37 5.26
N GLN A 536 -15.61 -13.65 4.41
CA GLN A 536 -15.14 -12.38 3.81
C GLN A 536 -14.97 -11.28 4.87
N GLN A 537 -15.91 -11.17 5.82
CA GLN A 537 -15.80 -10.22 6.94
C GLN A 537 -14.57 -10.54 7.81
N LYS A 538 -14.33 -11.81 8.12
CA LYS A 538 -13.14 -12.26 8.87
C LYS A 538 -11.85 -11.96 8.12
N THR A 539 -11.82 -12.15 6.81
CA THR A 539 -10.64 -11.80 5.98
C THR A 539 -10.32 -10.31 6.09
N ARG A 540 -11.32 -9.43 5.91
CA ARG A 540 -11.12 -7.97 6.07
C ARG A 540 -10.66 -7.59 7.47
N ALA A 541 -11.29 -8.15 8.50
CA ALA A 541 -10.91 -7.92 9.89
C ALA A 541 -9.44 -8.29 10.15
N ARG A 542 -8.99 -9.44 9.63
CA ARG A 542 -7.60 -9.89 9.75
C ARG A 542 -6.62 -9.04 8.95
N LEU A 543 -7.00 -8.56 7.76
CA LEU A 543 -6.16 -7.63 6.98
C LEU A 543 -5.91 -6.33 7.76
N ILE A 544 -6.96 -5.77 8.36
CA ILE A 544 -6.84 -4.55 9.19
C ILE A 544 -5.99 -4.84 10.43
N GLN A 545 -6.20 -5.98 11.10
CA GLN A 545 -5.40 -6.41 12.24
C GLN A 545 -3.91 -6.55 11.88
N ARG A 546 -3.61 -7.25 10.78
CA ARG A 546 -2.23 -7.47 10.31
C ARG A 546 -1.54 -6.15 9.93
N ALA A 547 -2.26 -5.23 9.29
CA ALA A 547 -1.73 -3.90 9.03
C ALA A 547 -1.48 -3.09 10.32
N PHE A 548 -2.29 -3.29 11.36
CA PHE A 548 -2.08 -2.65 12.66
C PHE A 548 -0.88 -3.22 13.41
N GLU A 549 -0.53 -4.50 13.23
CA GLU A 549 0.67 -5.09 13.84
C GLU A 549 1.96 -4.37 13.37
N TYR A 550 2.01 -3.89 12.12
CA TYR A 550 3.09 -3.00 11.68
C TYR A 550 3.10 -1.65 12.41
N CYS A 551 1.91 -1.09 12.69
CA CYS A 551 1.77 0.16 13.44
C CYS A 551 2.22 -0.02 14.89
N GLU A 552 1.77 -1.10 15.53
CA GLU A 552 2.19 -1.50 16.87
C GLU A 552 3.71 -1.67 16.92
N ALA A 553 4.26 -2.48 16.01
CA ALA A 553 5.70 -2.73 15.97
C ALA A 553 6.49 -1.43 15.78
N SER A 554 5.95 -0.52 14.98
CA SER A 554 6.52 0.81 14.80
C SER A 554 6.50 1.64 16.09
N VAL A 555 5.37 1.71 16.79
CA VAL A 555 5.25 2.52 18.01
C VAL A 555 6.07 1.94 19.18
N VAL A 556 6.03 0.62 19.36
CA VAL A 556 6.72 -0.05 20.48
C VAL A 556 8.24 0.04 20.32
N SER A 557 8.75 -0.10 19.09
CA SER A 557 10.18 0.00 18.84
C SER A 557 10.69 1.44 18.69
N TYR A 558 9.81 2.43 18.51
CA TYR A 558 10.23 3.82 18.31
C TYR A 558 10.90 4.40 19.58
N PRO A 559 12.06 5.08 19.46
CA PRO A 559 12.72 5.72 20.59
C PRO A 559 11.80 6.71 21.34
N ARG A 560 11.71 6.58 22.67
CA ARG A 560 10.89 7.46 23.52
C ARG A 560 11.69 8.63 24.04
N ARG A 561 11.02 9.77 24.18
CA ARG A 561 11.56 10.90 24.95
C ARG A 561 11.56 10.60 26.44
N THR A 562 12.69 10.87 27.08
CA THR A 562 12.88 10.69 28.52
C THR A 562 13.49 11.95 29.13
N SER A 563 13.45 12.08 30.46
CA SER A 563 14.10 13.20 31.13
C SER A 563 15.45 12.75 31.72
N PRO A 564 16.49 13.60 31.73
CA PRO A 564 17.74 13.28 32.38
C PRO A 564 17.54 12.90 33.86
N PRO A 565 18.19 11.84 34.36
CA PRO A 565 18.07 11.44 35.75
C PRO A 565 18.68 12.53 36.67
N GLN A 566 17.94 12.91 37.71
CA GLN A 566 18.34 13.99 38.63
C GLN A 566 19.24 13.51 39.77
N ASP A 567 19.23 12.20 40.04
CA ASP A 567 20.00 11.55 41.10
C ASP A 567 20.32 10.09 40.75
N TYR A 568 21.09 9.44 41.61
CA TYR A 568 21.52 8.06 41.39
C TYR A 568 20.36 7.06 41.38
N LEU A 569 19.27 7.33 42.10
CA LEU A 569 18.12 6.42 42.16
C LEU A 569 17.34 6.49 40.84
N ALA A 570 17.16 7.69 40.29
CA ALA A 570 16.59 7.91 38.98
C ALA A 570 17.46 7.30 37.87
N ALA A 571 18.77 7.45 37.94
CA ALA A 571 19.70 6.84 36.99
C ALA A 571 19.70 5.30 37.06
N LEU A 572 19.70 4.71 38.26
CA LEU A 572 19.53 3.27 38.44
C LEU A 572 18.20 2.78 37.87
N ARG A 573 17.10 3.48 38.14
CA ARG A 573 15.79 3.12 37.60
C ARG A 573 15.78 3.15 36.07
N MET A 574 16.32 4.21 35.46
CA MET A 574 16.44 4.31 34.00
C MET A 574 17.25 3.13 33.43
N LEU A 575 18.36 2.76 34.07
CA LEU A 575 19.18 1.61 33.66
C LEU A 575 18.43 0.28 33.80
N GLU A 576 17.65 0.06 34.86
CA GLU A 576 16.82 -1.14 35.01
C GLU A 576 15.65 -1.17 34.02
N ASP A 577 15.02 -0.03 33.73
CA ASP A 577 13.94 0.08 32.76
C ASP A 577 14.45 -0.24 31.35
N VAL A 578 15.65 0.23 30.98
CA VAL A 578 16.35 -0.20 29.75
C VAL A 578 16.62 -1.70 29.78
N ALA A 579 17.14 -2.24 30.89
CA ALA A 579 17.44 -3.65 31.01
C ALA A 579 16.21 -4.55 30.83
N ALA A 580 15.06 -4.12 31.33
CA ALA A 580 13.81 -4.85 31.25
C ALA A 580 13.18 -4.81 29.85
N THR A 581 13.33 -3.70 29.12
CA THR A 581 12.59 -3.45 27.87
C THR A 581 13.41 -3.65 26.59
N LEU A 582 14.74 -3.58 26.67
CA LEU A 582 15.61 -3.62 25.49
C LEU A 582 15.41 -4.87 24.60
N PRO A 583 15.33 -6.11 25.14
CA PRO A 583 15.17 -7.29 24.28
C PRO A 583 13.88 -7.25 23.45
N GLU A 584 12.76 -6.86 24.06
CA GLU A 584 11.47 -6.73 23.37
C GLU A 584 11.51 -5.63 22.33
N ARG A 585 12.07 -4.45 22.66
CA ARG A 585 12.19 -3.31 21.72
C ARG A 585 12.96 -3.69 20.46
N LEU A 586 14.09 -4.38 20.61
CA LEU A 586 14.91 -4.82 19.48
C LEU A 586 14.21 -5.91 18.66
N ASN A 587 13.56 -6.88 19.32
CA ASN A 587 12.80 -7.92 18.64
C ASN A 587 11.64 -7.35 17.82
N VAL A 588 10.88 -6.42 18.40
CA VAL A 588 9.75 -5.77 17.73
C VAL A 588 10.22 -4.82 16.61
N ALA A 589 11.40 -4.19 16.77
CA ALA A 589 12.01 -3.42 15.68
C ALA A 589 12.36 -4.30 14.48
N GLN A 590 12.84 -5.52 14.72
CA GLN A 590 13.12 -6.51 13.69
C GLN A 590 11.83 -7.04 13.04
N GLU A 591 10.84 -7.41 13.85
CA GLU A 591 9.51 -7.85 13.39
C GLU A 591 8.88 -6.82 12.44
N ARG A 592 9.06 -5.53 12.70
CA ARG A 592 8.60 -4.46 11.81
C ARG A 592 9.14 -4.58 10.38
N TYR A 593 10.42 -4.96 10.20
CA TYR A 593 11.01 -5.17 8.88
C TYR A 593 10.54 -6.49 8.26
N GLU A 594 10.37 -7.54 9.07
CA GLU A 594 9.82 -8.82 8.62
C GLU A 594 8.39 -8.66 8.09
N LEU A 595 7.57 -7.83 8.74
CA LEU A 595 6.24 -7.45 8.29
C LEU A 595 6.29 -6.72 6.94
N VAL A 596 7.22 -5.79 6.77
CA VAL A 596 7.41 -5.09 5.49
C VAL A 596 7.73 -6.09 4.37
N ASP A 597 8.64 -7.03 4.64
CA ASP A 597 9.04 -8.06 3.68
C ASP A 597 7.88 -9.00 3.33
N GLU A 598 7.11 -9.45 4.33
CA GLU A 598 5.90 -10.22 4.14
C GLU A 598 4.90 -9.45 3.25
N PHE A 599 4.68 -8.16 3.54
CA PHE A 599 3.70 -7.33 2.87
C PHE A 599 4.05 -7.10 1.38
N ARG A 600 5.31 -7.24 0.96
CA ARG A 600 5.70 -7.17 -0.46
C ARG A 600 4.94 -8.18 -1.32
N SER A 601 4.62 -9.35 -0.76
CA SER A 601 3.90 -10.42 -1.45
C SER A 601 2.37 -10.30 -1.35
N GLN A 602 1.86 -9.38 -0.52
CA GLN A 602 0.43 -9.23 -0.22
C GLN A 602 -0.12 -7.92 -0.81
N PRO A 603 -0.87 -7.96 -1.92
CA PRO A 603 -1.30 -6.77 -2.65
C PRO A 603 -1.95 -5.64 -1.84
N LEU A 604 -2.72 -5.95 -0.78
CA LEU A 604 -3.44 -4.96 0.03
C LEU A 604 -2.67 -4.47 1.26
N LEU A 605 -1.63 -5.19 1.68
CA LEU A 605 -0.76 -4.80 2.79
C LEU A 605 0.51 -4.09 2.30
N ARG A 606 0.88 -4.29 1.02
CA ARG A 606 2.07 -3.71 0.42
C ARG A 606 2.13 -2.21 0.64
N LEU A 607 3.24 -1.74 1.18
CA LEU A 607 3.52 -0.32 1.35
C LEU A 607 3.84 0.31 -0.02
N PRO A 608 3.06 1.30 -0.50
CA PRO A 608 3.22 1.87 -1.85
C PRO A 608 4.55 2.61 -2.11
N SER A 609 5.36 2.86 -1.07
CA SER A 609 6.59 3.65 -1.17
C SER A 609 7.71 3.07 -0.28
N GLU A 610 8.19 1.88 -0.63
CA GLU A 610 9.20 1.13 0.14
C GLU A 610 10.52 1.91 0.39
N SER A 611 10.90 2.83 -0.50
CA SER A 611 12.07 3.71 -0.32
C SER A 611 11.93 4.76 0.78
N ARG A 612 10.72 4.90 1.37
CA ARG A 612 10.40 5.87 2.42
C ARG A 612 10.13 5.21 3.77
N ILE A 613 10.48 3.93 3.94
CA ILE A 613 10.42 3.26 5.24
C ILE A 613 11.50 3.85 6.14
N HIS A 614 11.06 4.40 7.26
CA HIS A 614 11.94 5.01 8.26
C HIS A 614 12.78 3.95 8.98
N ALA A 615 14.11 4.11 8.94
CA ALA A 615 15.03 3.17 9.56
C ALA A 615 15.35 3.57 11.01
N TRP A 616 15.06 2.66 11.94
CA TRP A 616 15.58 2.64 13.31
C TRP A 616 15.62 1.19 13.81
N SER A 617 16.48 0.94 14.78
CA SER A 617 16.84 -0.39 15.28
C SER A 617 16.16 -0.77 16.60
N GLY A 618 15.56 0.19 17.30
CA GLY A 618 14.93 -0.01 18.61
C GLY A 618 15.81 0.34 19.81
N TRP A 619 17.09 0.66 19.58
CA TRP A 619 18.04 1.06 20.62
C TRP A 619 17.62 2.37 21.34
N PRO A 620 17.73 2.44 22.69
CA PRO A 620 17.29 3.57 23.50
C PRO A 620 18.37 4.68 23.54
N ALA A 621 18.55 5.38 22.42
CA ALA A 621 19.59 6.40 22.27
C ALA A 621 19.48 7.52 23.32
N GLU A 622 18.28 7.99 23.63
CA GLU A 622 18.07 9.11 24.56
C GLU A 622 18.41 8.72 26.00
N GLU A 623 17.91 7.57 26.46
CA GLU A 623 18.24 7.01 27.77
C GLU A 623 19.74 6.72 27.90
N PHE A 624 20.36 6.17 26.84
CA PHE A 624 21.81 5.93 26.81
C PHE A 624 22.60 7.21 27.04
N PHE A 625 22.27 8.27 26.29
CA PHE A 625 22.98 9.53 26.37
C PHE A 625 22.72 10.30 27.68
N HIS A 626 21.52 10.17 28.27
CA HIS A 626 21.25 10.64 29.64
C HIS A 626 22.09 9.91 30.70
N LEU A 627 22.27 8.60 30.55
CA LEU A 627 23.13 7.81 31.44
C LEU A 627 24.61 8.18 31.25
N VAL A 628 25.07 8.44 30.02
CA VAL A 628 26.43 8.95 29.74
C VAL A 628 26.68 10.24 30.51
N ASP A 629 25.78 11.23 30.37
CA ASP A 629 25.95 12.53 31.05
C ASP A 629 25.97 12.37 32.57
N TYR A 630 25.04 11.58 33.11
CA TYR A 630 24.97 11.33 34.53
C TYR A 630 26.26 10.70 35.05
N LEU A 631 26.77 9.65 34.38
CA LEU A 631 27.99 8.96 34.79
C LEU A 631 29.22 9.88 34.71
N GLN A 632 29.34 10.67 33.65
CA GLN A 632 30.47 11.59 33.47
C GLN A 632 30.49 12.72 34.51
N VAL A 633 29.31 13.24 34.89
CA VAL A 633 29.20 14.34 35.85
C VAL A 633 29.24 13.86 37.30
N HIS A 634 28.55 12.78 37.63
CA HIS A 634 28.29 12.37 39.02
C HIS A 634 29.09 11.15 39.48
N GLU A 635 29.54 10.28 38.57
CA GLU A 635 30.21 9.02 38.92
C GLU A 635 31.51 8.77 38.13
N SER A 636 32.23 9.81 37.73
CA SER A 636 33.49 9.70 36.96
C SER A 636 34.60 8.89 37.66
N ASN A 637 34.50 8.74 38.98
CA ASN A 637 35.41 7.94 39.81
C ASN A 637 34.74 6.68 40.38
N GLY A 638 33.57 6.29 39.84
CA GLY A 638 32.73 5.20 40.31
C GLY A 638 31.59 5.64 41.23
N GLY A 639 30.58 4.78 41.35
CA GLY A 639 29.38 4.99 42.15
C GLY A 639 28.36 3.87 41.97
N PRO A 640 27.19 3.93 42.62
CA PRO A 640 26.17 2.88 42.56
C PRO A 640 25.71 2.54 41.15
N VAL A 641 25.54 3.53 40.28
CA VAL A 641 25.11 3.31 38.89
C VAL A 641 26.23 2.64 38.11
N THR A 642 27.47 3.12 38.26
CA THR A 642 28.67 2.56 37.62
C THR A 642 28.89 1.10 37.99
N GLU A 643 28.73 0.73 39.26
CA GLU A 643 28.85 -0.67 39.69
C GLU A 643 27.74 -1.55 39.10
N ARG A 644 26.52 -1.01 38.94
CA ARG A 644 25.45 -1.73 38.26
C ARG A 644 25.73 -1.93 36.77
N VAL A 645 26.26 -0.91 36.08
CA VAL A 645 26.70 -1.03 34.68
C VAL A 645 27.81 -2.07 34.56
N LYS A 646 28.82 -2.07 35.44
CA LYS A 646 29.87 -3.12 35.47
C LYS A 646 29.31 -4.52 35.69
N ALA A 647 28.29 -4.67 36.54
CA ALA A 647 27.64 -5.96 36.75
C ALA A 647 26.90 -6.41 35.47
N MET A 648 26.22 -5.48 34.78
CA MET A 648 25.52 -5.74 33.52
C MET A 648 26.48 -6.16 32.40
N ALA A 649 27.64 -5.50 32.29
CA ALA A 649 28.68 -5.86 31.33
C ALA A 649 29.27 -7.28 31.55
N ARG A 650 29.12 -7.88 32.75
CA ARG A 650 29.64 -9.23 33.04
C ARG A 650 28.60 -10.33 32.90
N ASN A 651 27.38 -10.08 33.38
CA ASN A 651 26.40 -11.13 33.67
C ASN A 651 25.04 -10.89 32.98
N SER A 652 25.00 -10.27 31.81
CA SER A 652 23.77 -10.01 31.05
C SER A 652 23.82 -10.56 29.62
N SER A 653 22.68 -10.49 28.93
CA SER A 653 22.55 -10.80 27.50
C SER A 653 23.53 -9.98 26.65
N HIS A 654 23.80 -10.43 25.42
CA HIS A 654 24.72 -9.75 24.51
C HIS A 654 24.34 -8.27 24.31
N GLN A 655 23.06 -7.97 24.10
CA GLN A 655 22.59 -6.61 23.86
C GLN A 655 22.84 -5.70 25.08
N LEU A 656 22.53 -6.18 26.28
CA LEU A 656 22.76 -5.43 27.52
C LEU A 656 24.24 -5.31 27.85
N ARG A 657 25.04 -6.32 27.50
CA ARG A 657 26.49 -6.29 27.64
C ARG A 657 27.09 -5.24 26.72
N ALA A 658 26.73 -5.23 25.44
CA ALA A 658 27.20 -4.23 24.47
C ALA A 658 26.82 -2.81 24.90
N PHE A 659 25.58 -2.61 25.37
CA PHE A 659 25.12 -1.35 25.94
C PHE A 659 25.98 -0.91 27.13
N ALA A 660 26.16 -1.79 28.12
CA ALA A 660 26.91 -1.49 29.34
C ALA A 660 28.41 -1.28 29.08
N GLU A 661 29.01 -2.07 28.19
CA GLU A 661 30.40 -1.91 27.78
C GLU A 661 30.64 -0.59 27.07
N LEU A 662 29.70 -0.17 26.20
CA LEU A 662 29.79 1.11 25.51
C LEU A 662 29.70 2.29 26.48
N LEU A 663 28.81 2.22 27.50
CA LEU A 663 28.77 3.20 28.59
C LEU A 663 30.11 3.30 29.32
N LEU A 664 30.69 2.16 29.70
CA LEU A 664 31.98 2.12 30.41
C LEU A 664 33.12 2.63 29.52
N GLN A 665 33.13 2.30 28.23
CA GLN A 665 34.15 2.77 27.29
C GLN A 665 34.11 4.29 27.12
N ILE A 666 32.90 4.88 27.05
CA ILE A 666 32.73 6.34 27.00
C ILE A 666 33.20 6.98 28.31
N LEU A 667 32.92 6.36 29.46
CA LEU A 667 33.36 6.84 30.78
C LEU A 667 34.89 6.77 30.95
N ASP A 668 35.52 5.70 30.46
CA ASP A 668 36.97 5.47 30.51
C ASP A 668 37.74 6.33 29.47
N GLY A 669 37.03 7.13 28.66
CA GLY A 669 37.65 8.02 27.67
C GLY A 669 38.21 7.30 26.45
N THR A 670 37.61 6.18 26.04
CA THR A 670 38.05 5.41 24.86
C THR A 670 38.05 6.28 23.59
N SER A 671 39.04 6.10 22.73
CA SER A 671 39.24 6.86 21.49
C SER A 671 38.08 6.69 20.50
N SER A 672 37.48 7.80 20.09
CA SER A 672 36.51 7.87 18.99
C SER A 672 37.05 7.21 17.70
N LEU A 673 36.16 6.59 16.93
CA LEU A 673 36.45 6.17 15.55
C LEU A 673 36.60 7.39 14.61
N THR A 674 35.94 8.51 14.93
CA THR A 674 36.17 9.76 14.21
C THR A 674 37.51 10.36 14.60
N LEU A 675 38.22 10.88 13.61
CA LEU A 675 39.51 11.54 13.80
C LEU A 675 39.29 13.05 13.96
N ALA A 676 39.96 13.65 14.96
CA ALA A 676 39.82 15.06 15.34
C ALA A 676 38.35 15.49 15.57
N PRO A 677 37.61 14.83 16.49
CA PRO A 677 36.19 15.09 16.71
C PRO A 677 35.88 16.49 17.28
N SER A 678 36.86 17.16 17.89
CA SER A 678 36.74 18.48 18.53
C SER A 678 37.27 19.64 17.67
N PHE A 679 37.63 19.37 16.41
CA PHE A 679 38.03 20.39 15.43
C PHE A 679 39.18 21.33 15.87
N GLU A 680 40.08 20.85 16.73
CA GLU A 680 41.21 21.65 17.26
C GLU A 680 42.21 22.06 16.18
N ASP A 681 42.31 21.29 15.10
CA ASP A 681 43.18 21.57 13.94
C ASP A 681 42.40 22.26 12.79
N PRO A 682 42.99 23.17 12.01
CA PRO A 682 42.29 23.89 10.93
C PRO A 682 41.77 22.97 9.83
N ILE A 683 40.46 23.00 9.56
CA ILE A 683 39.79 22.17 8.55
C ILE A 683 40.26 22.45 7.11
N GLU A 684 40.87 23.61 6.87
CA GLU A 684 41.50 23.98 5.59
C GLU A 684 42.76 23.15 5.31
N THR A 685 43.45 22.72 6.37
CA THR A 685 44.69 21.94 6.29
C THR A 685 44.51 20.48 6.73
N ASP A 686 43.55 20.25 7.61
CA ASP A 686 43.17 18.94 8.12
C ASP A 686 42.07 18.32 7.28
N ARG A 687 42.47 17.46 6.34
CA ARG A 687 41.57 16.78 5.40
C ARG A 687 40.80 15.61 6.01
N ARG A 688 40.87 15.40 7.33
CA ARG A 688 40.09 14.35 8.01
C ARG A 688 38.59 14.63 7.95
N TRP A 689 38.17 15.90 7.90
CA TRP A 689 36.77 16.30 7.69
C TRP A 689 36.59 16.97 6.33
N SER A 690 35.43 16.75 5.71
CA SER A 690 35.08 17.29 4.40
C SER A 690 33.84 18.20 4.50
N LYS A 691 33.81 19.24 3.67
CA LYS A 691 32.71 20.21 3.57
C LYS A 691 31.75 19.75 2.46
N TRP A 692 30.49 19.53 2.77
CA TRP A 692 29.43 19.26 1.79
C TRP A 692 28.45 20.42 1.76
N ILE A 693 28.27 21.06 0.60
CA ILE A 693 27.40 22.24 0.41
C ILE A 693 26.63 22.05 -0.88
N VAL A 694 25.29 22.14 -0.82
CA VAL A 694 24.42 21.91 -1.99
C VAL A 694 24.33 23.13 -2.90
N SER A 695 24.10 24.32 -2.33
CA SER A 695 24.03 25.56 -3.13
C SER A 695 24.77 26.74 -2.51
N THR A 696 24.41 27.18 -1.29
CA THR A 696 25.07 28.27 -0.58
C THR A 696 25.40 27.85 0.84
N GLY A 697 26.48 28.41 1.39
CA GLY A 697 26.93 28.17 2.74
C GLY A 697 28.43 28.29 2.85
N ASP A 698 28.90 28.48 4.08
CA ASP A 698 30.31 28.37 4.44
C ASP A 698 30.46 27.50 5.69
N ILE A 699 31.59 26.81 5.80
CA ILE A 699 31.97 26.01 6.96
C ILE A 699 33.43 26.34 7.27
N ARG A 700 33.70 26.91 8.44
CA ARG A 700 35.06 27.31 8.84
C ARG A 700 35.30 27.04 10.32
N ARG A 701 36.55 26.79 10.68
CA ARG A 701 36.95 26.64 12.08
C ARG A 701 36.99 28.01 12.78
N VAL A 702 36.54 28.06 14.03
CA VAL A 702 36.59 29.25 14.89
C VAL A 702 37.11 28.90 16.29
N ASP A 703 37.71 29.86 16.99
CA ASP A 703 38.38 29.67 18.29
C ASP A 703 37.64 30.31 19.49
N ASP A 704 36.49 30.95 19.24
CA ASP A 704 35.79 31.81 20.21
C ASP A 704 34.57 31.15 20.87
N VAL A 705 33.95 30.20 20.19
CA VAL A 705 32.79 29.44 20.66
C VAL A 705 33.10 27.95 20.52
N ALA A 706 33.29 27.24 21.62
CA ALA A 706 33.57 25.81 21.64
C ALA A 706 32.81 25.13 22.79
N TYR A 707 32.42 23.87 22.62
CA TYR A 707 31.81 23.07 23.66
C TYR A 707 32.89 22.48 24.56
N ARG A 708 33.94 21.92 23.94
CA ARG A 708 35.12 21.41 24.63
C ARG A 708 36.38 21.87 23.90
N GLY A 709 37.45 22.12 24.64
CA GLY A 709 38.71 22.57 24.05
C GLY A 709 38.68 24.06 23.70
N ARG A 710 39.22 24.42 22.53
CA ARG A 710 39.40 25.80 22.10
C ARG A 710 38.73 26.13 20.76
N ALA A 711 38.20 25.16 20.02
CA ALA A 711 37.66 25.41 18.69
C ALA A 711 36.37 24.66 18.38
N SER A 712 35.65 25.13 17.37
CA SER A 712 34.51 24.44 16.77
C SER A 712 34.42 24.75 15.27
N LEU A 713 33.47 24.12 14.56
CA LEU A 713 33.10 24.51 13.20
C LEU A 713 31.91 25.47 13.23
N LEU A 714 32.10 26.64 12.65
CA LEU A 714 31.04 27.60 12.35
C LEU A 714 30.49 27.36 10.94
N ILE A 715 29.18 27.21 10.86
CA ILE A 715 28.39 27.04 9.65
C ILE A 715 27.51 28.29 9.48
N GLU A 716 27.61 28.98 8.34
CA GLU A 716 26.89 30.24 8.07
C GLU A 716 26.33 30.26 6.64
N GLY A 717 25.23 30.97 6.41
CA GLY A 717 24.66 31.15 5.07
C GLY A 717 24.16 29.86 4.43
N MET A 718 23.86 28.83 5.24
CA MET A 718 23.72 27.46 4.78
C MET A 718 22.32 27.22 4.23
N SER A 719 22.22 27.02 2.92
CA SER A 719 20.97 26.57 2.30
C SER A 719 20.70 25.11 2.65
N ARG A 720 21.69 24.23 2.43
CA ARG A 720 21.73 22.84 2.85
C ARG A 720 23.15 22.31 2.73
N GLY A 721 23.67 21.70 3.80
CA GLY A 721 25.03 21.16 3.82
C GLY A 721 25.54 20.91 5.23
N GLY A 722 26.83 20.59 5.35
CA GLY A 722 27.53 20.48 6.63
C GLY A 722 28.76 19.57 6.58
N PRO A 723 29.44 19.38 7.72
CA PRO A 723 30.66 18.58 7.80
C PRO A 723 30.37 17.08 7.76
N HIS A 724 31.26 16.32 7.12
CA HIS A 724 31.23 14.86 7.15
C HIS A 724 32.62 14.21 7.22
N GLN A 725 32.67 12.98 7.73
CA GLN A 725 33.87 12.16 7.77
C GLN A 725 33.53 10.69 7.51
N THR A 726 34.36 10.00 6.74
CA THR A 726 34.27 8.56 6.48
C THR A 726 35.41 7.82 7.18
N PHE A 727 35.11 6.72 7.87
CA PHE A 727 36.07 5.92 8.64
C PHE A 727 35.72 4.42 8.53
N ASP A 728 36.68 3.55 8.88
CA ASP A 728 36.49 2.10 8.88
C ASP A 728 35.71 1.66 10.13
N VAL A 729 34.90 0.61 9.98
CA VAL A 729 34.05 0.07 11.05
C VAL A 729 34.06 -1.45 11.10
N HIS A 730 33.69 -1.99 12.26
CA HIS A 730 33.48 -3.42 12.48
C HIS A 730 32.08 -3.66 13.06
N PRO A 731 31.57 -4.90 13.01
CA PRO A 731 30.27 -5.21 13.58
C PRO A 731 30.19 -4.87 15.07
N GLY A 732 29.05 -4.37 15.54
CA GLY A 732 28.79 -4.08 16.96
C GLY A 732 28.04 -2.77 17.20
N LEU A 733 27.70 -2.51 18.46
CA LEU A 733 26.93 -1.33 18.86
C LEU A 733 27.79 -0.06 18.77
N ALA A 734 27.25 0.99 18.15
CA ALA A 734 27.90 2.29 18.01
C ALA A 734 27.03 3.43 18.55
N ALA A 735 27.65 4.32 19.32
CA ALA A 735 27.06 5.58 19.75
C ALA A 735 27.70 6.72 18.95
N VAL A 736 26.88 7.48 18.23
CA VAL A 736 27.30 8.66 17.46
C VAL A 736 26.70 9.89 18.12
N SER A 737 27.51 10.92 18.36
CA SER A 737 27.01 12.18 18.89
C SER A 737 27.72 13.38 18.29
N VAL A 738 27.03 14.51 18.27
CA VAL A 738 27.59 15.81 17.95
C VAL A 738 26.94 16.88 18.80
N HIS A 739 27.72 17.84 19.28
CA HIS A 739 27.20 19.02 19.98
C HIS A 739 27.05 20.18 19.01
N TYR A 740 25.98 20.95 19.17
CA TYR A 740 25.76 22.16 18.39
C TYR A 740 25.31 23.31 19.29
N TYR A 741 25.66 24.53 18.89
CA TYR A 741 25.25 25.76 19.54
C TYR A 741 24.73 26.75 18.51
N VAL A 742 23.66 27.45 18.87
CA VAL A 742 23.04 28.47 18.04
C VAL A 742 22.89 29.72 18.89
N PRO A 743 23.32 30.91 18.45
CA PRO A 743 23.15 32.14 19.21
C PRO A 743 21.68 32.46 19.52
N PRO A 744 21.40 33.20 20.61
CA PRO A 744 20.05 33.68 20.90
C PRO A 744 19.48 34.53 19.75
N GLY A 745 18.18 34.41 19.47
CA GLY A 745 17.48 35.20 18.46
C GLY A 745 17.36 34.55 17.08
N CYS A 746 17.89 33.35 16.89
CA CYS A 746 17.71 32.57 15.66
C CYS A 746 16.28 32.03 15.54
N THR A 747 15.71 32.14 14.35
CA THR A 747 14.32 31.75 14.06
C THR A 747 14.20 30.75 12.91
N GLU A 748 15.30 30.42 12.22
CA GLU A 748 15.27 29.63 11.00
C GLU A 748 16.38 28.57 10.95
N GLY A 749 16.07 27.47 10.24
CA GLY A 749 16.95 26.37 9.94
C GLY A 749 16.79 25.15 10.87
N THR A 750 17.29 24.02 10.40
CA THR A 750 17.25 22.72 11.08
C THR A 750 18.62 22.06 11.07
N ILE A 751 18.83 21.11 11.99
CA ILE A 751 20.03 20.29 12.06
C ILE A 751 19.67 18.81 12.25
N GLN A 752 20.39 17.91 11.57
CA GLN A 752 20.21 16.45 11.66
C GLN A 752 21.55 15.73 11.57
N LEU A 753 21.71 14.66 12.35
CA LEU A 753 22.85 13.76 12.32
C LEU A 753 22.50 12.51 11.51
N THR A 754 23.38 12.09 10.60
CA THR A 754 23.20 10.88 9.78
C THR A 754 24.44 9.98 9.86
N LEU A 755 24.24 8.68 10.00
CA LEU A 755 25.27 7.65 9.87
C LEU A 755 24.98 6.78 8.64
N HIS A 756 25.81 6.91 7.60
CA HIS A 756 25.75 6.10 6.39
C HIS A 756 26.68 4.88 6.52
N LEU A 757 26.14 3.67 6.45
CA LEU A 757 26.94 2.45 6.40
C LEU A 757 27.24 2.06 4.96
N LYS A 758 28.49 1.69 4.68
CA LYS A 758 29.02 1.53 3.32
C LYS A 758 29.81 0.25 3.15
N ASN A 759 29.77 -0.28 1.92
CA ASN A 759 30.68 -1.34 1.48
C ASN A 759 32.09 -0.80 1.18
N ALA A 760 33.00 -1.68 0.78
CA ALA A 760 34.39 -1.34 0.49
C ALA A 760 34.54 -0.30 -0.64
N GLN A 761 33.61 -0.34 -1.61
CA GLN A 761 33.53 0.56 -2.76
C GLN A 761 32.95 1.94 -2.41
N GLY A 762 32.45 2.14 -1.18
CA GLY A 762 31.87 3.41 -0.73
C GLY A 762 30.39 3.58 -1.06
N THR A 763 29.74 2.56 -1.64
CA THR A 763 28.31 2.52 -1.88
C THR A 763 27.57 2.51 -0.56
N ASN A 764 26.56 3.38 -0.43
CA ASN A 764 25.69 3.43 0.74
C ASN A 764 24.78 2.19 0.77
N LEU A 765 24.83 1.44 1.87
CA LEU A 765 24.02 0.25 2.09
C LEU A 765 22.77 0.58 2.91
N ILE A 766 22.95 1.24 4.06
CA ILE A 766 21.87 1.69 4.94
C ILE A 766 22.23 3.04 5.57
N SER A 767 21.24 3.81 6.03
CA SER A 767 21.46 5.10 6.67
C SER A 767 20.56 5.30 7.86
N TYR A 768 21.16 5.50 9.03
CA TYR A 768 20.45 5.88 10.25
C TYR A 768 20.47 7.39 10.42
N ARG A 769 19.37 7.96 10.89
CA ARG A 769 19.19 9.42 11.01
C ARG A 769 18.61 9.77 12.36
N SER A 770 19.14 10.81 12.99
CA SER A 770 18.53 11.39 14.19
C SER A 770 17.22 12.07 13.81
N ASN A 771 16.43 12.44 14.83
CA ASN A 771 15.36 13.42 14.62
C ASN A 771 15.93 14.72 14.04
N VAL A 772 15.11 15.41 13.24
CA VAL A 772 15.42 16.75 12.73
C VAL A 772 15.13 17.75 13.85
N MET A 773 16.12 18.54 14.24
CA MET A 773 15.99 19.53 15.31
C MET A 773 15.89 20.93 14.71
N ASP A 774 14.88 21.70 15.13
CA ASP A 774 14.80 23.13 14.82
C ASP A 774 15.90 23.87 15.60
N LEU A 775 16.72 24.66 14.90
CA LEU A 775 17.86 25.38 15.48
C LEU A 775 17.44 26.34 16.60
N SER A 776 16.21 26.87 16.54
CA SER A 776 15.66 27.76 17.56
C SER A 776 15.33 27.05 18.89
N SER A 777 15.23 25.72 18.91
CA SER A 777 14.77 24.96 20.09
C SER A 777 15.73 25.04 21.28
N HIS A 778 17.02 25.26 21.02
CA HIS A 778 18.09 25.35 22.02
C HIS A 778 18.96 26.60 21.79
N ALA A 779 18.36 27.68 21.27
CA ALA A 779 19.09 28.91 21.01
C ALA A 779 19.62 29.51 22.33
N GLY A 780 20.93 29.76 22.38
CA GLY A 780 21.63 30.27 23.55
C GLY A 780 22.27 29.20 24.46
N GLU A 781 22.15 27.92 24.13
CA GLU A 781 22.79 26.82 24.86
C GLU A 781 23.35 25.74 23.93
N TRP A 782 24.30 24.95 24.44
CA TRP A 782 24.82 23.79 23.71
C TRP A 782 23.85 22.63 23.83
N ALA A 783 23.50 22.02 22.70
CA ALA A 783 22.63 20.85 22.63
C ALA A 783 23.34 19.68 21.92
N ARG A 784 22.87 18.45 22.14
CA ARG A 784 23.44 17.23 21.54
C ARG A 784 22.47 16.59 20.57
N LEU A 785 22.96 16.18 19.41
CA LEU A 785 22.34 15.17 18.56
C LEU A 785 22.99 13.83 18.83
N GLY A 786 22.20 12.75 18.90
CA GLY A 786 22.67 11.42 19.22
C GLY A 786 22.02 10.33 18.39
N LEU A 787 22.80 9.29 18.07
CA LEU A 787 22.34 8.02 17.53
C LEU A 787 22.97 6.88 18.34
N LEU A 788 22.21 5.81 18.53
CA LEU A 788 22.69 4.56 19.09
C LEU A 788 22.23 3.45 18.16
N GLU A 789 23.15 2.86 17.41
CA GLU A 789 22.80 1.96 16.30
C GLU A 789 23.77 0.79 16.23
N GLU A 790 23.25 -0.37 15.82
CA GLU A 790 24.06 -1.53 15.54
C GLU A 790 24.66 -1.44 14.13
N ILE A 791 25.97 -1.64 14.03
CA ILE A 791 26.67 -1.81 12.76
C ILE A 791 26.60 -3.30 12.42
N PRO A 792 25.78 -3.73 11.45
CA PRO A 792 25.75 -5.13 11.04
C PRO A 792 27.01 -5.49 10.25
N GLY A 793 27.35 -6.78 10.22
CA GLY A 793 28.46 -7.24 9.37
C GLY A 793 28.16 -7.19 7.88
N HIS A 794 26.89 -7.36 7.50
CA HIS A 794 26.43 -7.35 6.11
C HIS A 794 25.04 -6.69 5.99
N VAL A 795 24.75 -6.10 4.84
CA VAL A 795 23.43 -5.60 4.42
C VAL A 795 23.20 -6.05 2.98
N ASP A 796 22.09 -6.74 2.70
CA ASP A 796 21.76 -7.29 1.38
C ASP A 796 22.93 -8.09 0.74
N GLY A 797 23.58 -8.93 1.54
CA GLY A 797 24.75 -9.72 1.12
C GLY A 797 26.06 -8.94 0.92
N ASN A 798 26.06 -7.61 1.12
CA ASN A 798 27.26 -6.77 1.02
C ASN A 798 27.87 -6.52 2.40
N ARG A 799 29.18 -6.77 2.54
CA ARG A 799 29.91 -6.52 3.80
C ARG A 799 29.96 -5.04 4.13
N VAL A 800 29.60 -4.68 5.37
CA VAL A 800 29.79 -3.34 5.91
C VAL A 800 31.22 -3.21 6.41
N VAL A 801 31.96 -2.25 5.87
CA VAL A 801 33.37 -2.03 6.24
C VAL A 801 33.68 -0.56 6.52
N LYS A 802 32.83 0.35 6.08
CA LYS A 802 32.98 1.80 6.28
C LYS A 802 31.71 2.41 6.81
N ALA A 803 31.84 3.49 7.57
CA ALA A 803 30.74 4.38 7.91
C ALA A 803 31.10 5.82 7.59
N GLN A 804 30.09 6.64 7.31
CA GLN A 804 30.23 8.08 7.12
C GLN A 804 29.26 8.80 8.04
N VAL A 805 29.79 9.64 8.92
CA VAL A 805 28.99 10.56 9.74
C VAL A 805 28.80 11.87 8.99
N VAL A 806 27.57 12.38 8.95
CA VAL A 806 27.21 13.64 8.29
C VAL A 806 26.37 14.47 9.25
N VAL A 807 26.80 15.70 9.52
CA VAL A 807 25.99 16.71 10.19
C VAL A 807 25.36 17.57 9.11
N THR A 808 24.04 17.54 8.98
CA THR A 808 23.29 18.31 7.98
C THR A 808 22.63 19.49 8.66
N VAL A 809 22.95 20.70 8.20
CA VAL A 809 22.23 21.95 8.49
C VAL A 809 21.44 22.32 7.24
N ASP A 810 20.15 22.60 7.39
CA ASP A 810 19.22 22.89 6.28
C ASP A 810 18.41 24.15 6.58
N GLY A 811 18.39 25.11 5.66
CA GLY A 811 17.64 26.37 5.75
C GLY A 811 18.16 27.41 6.75
N ALA A 812 19.46 27.38 7.09
CA ALA A 812 20.11 28.32 8.03
C ALA A 812 20.80 29.48 7.29
N LEU A 813 20.04 30.26 6.51
CA LEU A 813 20.60 31.32 5.66
C LEU A 813 21.09 32.54 6.44
N ASN A 814 20.43 32.89 7.53
CA ASN A 814 20.80 34.01 8.41
C ASN A 814 21.12 33.53 9.85
N THR A 815 21.37 32.24 10.02
CA THR A 815 21.66 31.61 11.31
C THR A 815 23.07 31.07 11.32
N SER A 816 23.89 31.52 12.28
CA SER A 816 25.20 30.93 12.58
C SER A 816 25.01 29.68 13.44
N VAL A 817 25.58 28.55 13.01
CA VAL A 817 25.51 27.27 13.73
C VAL A 817 26.93 26.81 14.05
N TYR A 818 27.21 26.57 15.32
CA TYR A 818 28.49 26.05 15.79
C TYR A 818 28.35 24.56 16.05
N VAL A 819 29.32 23.76 15.62
CA VAL A 819 29.33 22.28 15.71
C VAL A 819 30.64 21.82 16.32
N ASP A 820 30.57 20.97 17.34
CA ASP A 820 31.72 20.47 18.11
C ASP A 820 31.50 19.03 18.62
N GLU A 821 32.57 18.34 19.04
CA GLU A 821 32.58 16.96 19.57
C GLU A 821 31.78 15.96 18.71
N ALA A 822 32.09 15.86 17.41
CA ALA A 822 31.49 14.86 16.52
C ALA A 822 32.13 13.47 16.71
N VAL A 823 31.65 12.73 17.71
CA VAL A 823 32.24 11.50 18.25
C VAL A 823 31.49 10.25 17.81
N VAL A 824 32.21 9.17 17.53
CA VAL A 824 31.68 7.82 17.28
C VAL A 824 32.40 6.83 18.20
N CYS A 825 31.69 6.26 19.16
CA CYS A 825 32.21 5.20 20.04
C CYS A 825 31.63 3.84 19.63
N HIS A 826 32.41 2.76 19.75
CA HIS A 826 32.03 1.42 19.29
C HIS A 826 32.41 0.34 20.31
N SER A 827 31.49 -0.59 20.59
CA SER A 827 31.69 -1.64 21.58
C SER A 827 32.62 -2.75 21.08
N LYS A 828 33.66 -3.11 21.85
CA LYS A 828 34.66 -4.15 21.53
C LYS A 828 34.23 -5.61 21.69
N SER A 829 33.01 -5.91 22.13
CA SER A 829 32.58 -7.29 22.40
C SER A 829 32.69 -8.20 21.17
N SER A 830 33.40 -9.33 21.30
CA SER A 830 33.35 -10.45 20.36
C SER A 830 32.00 -11.16 20.49
N VAL A 831 31.34 -11.41 19.35
CA VAL A 831 30.04 -12.10 19.27
C VAL A 831 30.13 -13.48 19.97
N PRO A 832 29.25 -13.83 20.92
CA PRO A 832 29.15 -15.17 21.51
C PRO A 832 28.89 -16.30 20.49
N ILE A 833 29.35 -17.54 20.74
CA ILE A 833 29.07 -18.75 19.91
C ILE A 833 27.56 -18.92 19.64
N SER A 834 26.73 -18.75 20.67
CA SER A 834 25.26 -18.83 20.56
C SER A 834 24.65 -17.76 19.65
N ASP A 835 25.36 -16.66 19.44
CA ASP A 835 24.91 -15.60 18.53
C ASP A 835 25.32 -15.97 17.10
N TYR A 836 26.49 -16.57 16.88
CA TYR A 836 26.83 -17.18 15.57
C TYR A 836 25.80 -18.25 15.14
N GLU A 837 25.29 -19.05 16.08
CA GLU A 837 24.21 -20.02 15.82
C GLU A 837 22.90 -19.34 15.37
N GLN A 838 22.55 -18.17 15.94
CA GLN A 838 21.38 -17.40 15.51
C GLN A 838 21.51 -16.91 14.06
N PHE A 839 22.73 -16.61 13.62
CA PHE A 839 23.04 -16.21 12.24
C PHE A 839 23.19 -17.39 11.27
N ILE A 840 23.08 -18.65 11.72
CA ILE A 840 22.92 -19.76 10.78
C ILE A 840 21.54 -19.61 10.13
N GLU A 841 21.49 -19.40 8.82
CA GLU A 841 20.23 -19.28 8.08
C GLU A 841 20.09 -20.38 7.05
N PHE A 842 18.93 -21.04 7.06
CA PHE A 842 18.49 -21.89 5.97
C PHE A 842 17.75 -21.01 4.96
N ALA A 843 18.32 -20.80 3.78
CA ALA A 843 17.93 -19.73 2.85
C ALA A 843 16.47 -19.78 2.37
N ARG A 844 15.75 -20.90 2.58
CA ARG A 844 14.36 -21.11 2.12
C ARG A 844 13.38 -21.58 3.20
N LEU A 845 13.75 -21.57 4.49
CA LEU A 845 12.86 -22.00 5.59
C LEU A 845 12.25 -20.84 6.39
N ARG A 846 12.74 -19.60 6.22
CA ARG A 846 12.11 -18.41 6.82
C ARG A 846 10.89 -17.96 6.02
N GLY A 847 9.76 -17.75 6.71
CA GLY A 847 8.68 -16.89 6.21
C GLY A 847 7.38 -17.54 5.73
N ASP A 848 7.21 -18.88 5.76
CA ASP A 848 5.90 -19.49 5.39
C ASP A 848 5.70 -20.97 5.81
N SER A 849 6.64 -21.56 6.58
CA SER A 849 6.69 -23.02 6.79
C SER A 849 5.63 -23.59 7.74
N HIS A 850 5.01 -22.75 8.58
CA HIS A 850 4.01 -23.21 9.55
C HIS A 850 2.56 -23.14 9.03
N SER A 851 2.28 -22.33 7.99
CA SER A 851 0.90 -22.06 7.52
C SER A 851 0.61 -22.62 6.10
N ARG A 852 1.55 -22.54 5.15
CA ARG A 852 1.33 -22.91 3.73
C ARG A 852 1.93 -24.25 3.29
N GLY A 853 3.02 -24.70 3.93
CA GLY A 853 3.73 -25.93 3.56
C GLY A 853 4.66 -25.74 2.34
N ILE A 854 5.83 -26.38 2.35
CA ILE A 854 6.89 -26.32 1.34
C ILE A 854 6.62 -27.35 0.24
N GLN A 855 6.91 -26.99 -1.02
CA GLN A 855 6.67 -27.82 -2.20
C GLN A 855 7.78 -27.69 -3.24
N GLY A 856 8.03 -28.75 -4.01
CA GLY A 856 9.04 -28.78 -5.07
C GLY A 856 10.48 -28.83 -4.56
N MET A 857 11.41 -28.19 -5.29
CA MET A 857 12.84 -28.24 -4.96
C MET A 857 13.19 -27.25 -3.84
N LEU A 858 13.50 -27.79 -2.66
CA LEU A 858 14.05 -27.06 -1.52
C LEU A 858 15.57 -27.02 -1.63
N ASP A 859 16.12 -25.81 -1.79
CA ASP A 859 17.55 -25.59 -1.67
C ASP A 859 17.93 -25.58 -0.19
N ALA A 860 18.71 -26.58 0.24
CA ALA A 860 19.21 -26.69 1.61
C ALA A 860 20.46 -25.83 1.82
N GLN A 861 20.56 -24.71 1.10
CA GLN A 861 21.60 -23.72 1.30
C GLN A 861 21.59 -23.21 2.75
N VAL A 862 22.77 -23.27 3.36
CA VAL A 862 23.03 -22.70 4.68
C VAL A 862 23.97 -21.51 4.50
N SER A 863 23.61 -20.38 5.10
CA SER A 863 24.50 -19.23 5.22
C SER A 863 24.96 -19.05 6.67
N LEU A 864 26.17 -18.53 6.84
CA LEU A 864 26.72 -18.13 8.13
C LEU A 864 27.47 -16.80 7.93
N PRO A 865 26.76 -15.67 7.86
CA PRO A 865 27.26 -14.39 7.36
C PRO A 865 28.27 -13.70 8.31
N LEU A 866 28.41 -14.16 9.55
CA LEU A 866 29.35 -13.60 10.52
C LEU A 866 30.70 -14.32 10.57
N VAL A 867 30.90 -15.35 9.74
CA VAL A 867 32.11 -16.18 9.73
C VAL A 867 32.80 -16.07 8.37
N ASP A 868 34.13 -15.94 8.40
CA ASP A 868 34.96 -16.04 7.20
C ASP A 868 34.82 -17.47 6.61
N PRO A 869 34.37 -17.63 5.35
CA PRO A 869 34.25 -18.94 4.73
C PRO A 869 35.54 -19.75 4.73
N GLU A 870 36.72 -19.11 4.77
CA GLU A 870 38.02 -19.79 4.85
C GLU A 870 38.30 -20.39 6.23
N ALA A 871 37.60 -19.95 7.28
CA ALA A 871 37.74 -20.46 8.64
C ALA A 871 36.85 -21.69 8.93
N ILE A 872 36.04 -22.14 7.97
CA ILE A 872 35.15 -23.29 8.16
C ILE A 872 35.93 -24.58 7.95
N GLU A 873 36.00 -25.43 8.98
CA GLU A 873 36.71 -26.71 8.92
C GLU A 873 35.80 -27.85 8.45
N ARG A 874 34.53 -27.82 8.87
CA ARG A 874 33.56 -28.88 8.56
C ARG A 874 32.11 -28.39 8.62
N VAL A 875 31.27 -28.96 7.76
CA VAL A 875 29.82 -28.76 7.72
C VAL A 875 29.13 -30.11 7.56
N GLU A 876 28.05 -30.36 8.30
CA GLU A 876 27.13 -31.49 8.14
C GLU A 876 25.69 -30.98 8.05
N LEU A 877 24.93 -31.37 7.03
CA LEU A 877 23.47 -31.21 7.02
C LEU A 877 22.75 -32.55 7.11
N ARG A 878 21.65 -32.57 7.87
CA ARG A 878 20.76 -33.73 8.04
C ARG A 878 19.30 -33.36 7.82
N LEU A 879 18.56 -34.21 7.12
CA LEU A 879 17.11 -34.15 6.94
C LEU A 879 16.48 -35.35 7.65
N ASP A 880 15.62 -35.12 8.66
CA ASP A 880 15.02 -36.19 9.48
C ASP A 880 16.05 -37.25 9.96
N ASP A 881 17.17 -36.75 10.51
CA ASP A 881 18.36 -37.51 10.92
C ASP A 881 19.24 -38.10 9.79
N ASP A 882 18.78 -38.15 8.54
CA ASP A 882 19.54 -38.64 7.39
C ASP A 882 20.55 -37.60 6.87
N LEU A 883 21.81 -38.01 6.71
CA LEU A 883 22.88 -37.13 6.24
C LEU A 883 22.70 -36.80 4.75
N VAL A 884 22.47 -35.51 4.44
CA VAL A 884 22.28 -35.02 3.07
C VAL A 884 23.48 -34.23 2.53
N TYR A 885 24.38 -33.75 3.40
CA TYR A 885 25.61 -33.07 3.01
C TYR A 885 26.72 -33.20 4.05
N ILE A 886 27.97 -33.34 3.59
CA ILE A 886 29.18 -33.20 4.41
C ILE A 886 30.30 -32.56 3.59
N GLY A 887 31.00 -31.56 4.15
CA GLY A 887 32.09 -30.87 3.45
C GLY A 887 32.92 -29.98 4.36
N ALA A 888 33.99 -29.39 3.79
CA ALA A 888 34.86 -28.40 4.47
C ALA A 888 34.47 -26.94 4.13
N ARG A 889 33.22 -26.73 3.69
CA ARG A 889 32.63 -25.43 3.38
C ARG A 889 31.11 -25.54 3.42
N LEU A 890 30.40 -24.41 3.46
CA LEU A 890 28.94 -24.39 3.31
C LEU A 890 28.53 -24.84 1.89
N PRO A 891 27.36 -25.51 1.76
CA PRO A 891 26.79 -25.84 0.45
C PRO A 891 26.43 -24.55 -0.31
N ARG A 892 26.80 -24.48 -1.59
CA ARG A 892 26.43 -23.38 -2.49
C ARG A 892 24.96 -23.51 -2.87
N ALA A 893 24.35 -22.40 -3.28
CA ALA A 893 23.02 -22.42 -3.88
C ALA A 893 22.95 -23.46 -5.02
N GLY A 894 21.95 -24.34 -4.98
CA GLY A 894 21.77 -25.41 -5.94
C GLY A 894 22.63 -26.66 -5.72
N GLU A 895 23.52 -26.69 -4.74
CA GLU A 895 24.41 -27.84 -4.49
C GLU A 895 23.71 -28.98 -3.74
N VAL A 896 22.85 -28.64 -2.78
CA VAL A 896 22.07 -29.60 -1.99
C VAL A 896 20.60 -29.30 -2.22
N MET A 897 20.00 -30.03 -3.16
CA MET A 897 18.61 -29.88 -3.54
C MET A 897 17.80 -31.05 -2.98
N ILE A 898 16.88 -30.73 -2.08
CA ILE A 898 15.90 -31.67 -1.54
C ILE A 898 14.64 -31.56 -2.40
N ASP A 899 14.29 -32.63 -3.10
CA ASP A 899 13.00 -32.67 -3.78
C ASP A 899 11.90 -33.01 -2.77
N THR A 900 11.17 -31.99 -2.31
CA THR A 900 10.12 -32.21 -1.31
C THR A 900 8.95 -33.05 -1.83
N ARG A 901 8.85 -33.29 -3.15
CA ARG A 901 7.85 -34.20 -3.73
C ARG A 901 8.12 -35.68 -3.41
N ASP A 902 9.37 -36.00 -3.06
CA ASP A 902 9.80 -37.33 -2.60
C ASP A 902 9.58 -37.51 -1.10
N LEU A 903 9.22 -36.44 -0.38
CA LEU A 903 8.86 -36.48 1.04
C LEU A 903 7.35 -36.71 1.21
N PRO A 904 6.92 -37.49 2.23
CA PRO A 904 5.52 -37.52 2.64
C PRO A 904 5.02 -36.11 2.98
N ASP A 905 3.76 -35.78 2.68
CA ASP A 905 3.16 -34.54 3.18
C ASP A 905 3.06 -34.60 4.72
N GLY A 906 3.75 -33.71 5.42
CA GLY A 906 3.91 -33.80 6.87
C GLY A 906 5.05 -32.95 7.41
N ARG A 907 5.38 -33.15 8.69
CA ARG A 907 6.43 -32.39 9.40
C ARG A 907 7.80 -33.06 9.18
N HIS A 908 8.80 -32.24 8.87
CA HIS A 908 10.20 -32.61 8.62
C HIS A 908 11.15 -31.66 9.36
N GLU A 909 12.37 -32.10 9.68
CA GLU A 909 13.42 -31.31 10.33
C GLU A 909 14.70 -31.28 9.49
N LEU A 910 15.24 -30.08 9.25
CA LEU A 910 16.54 -29.87 8.63
C LEU A 910 17.52 -29.31 9.68
N ALA A 911 18.60 -30.05 9.94
CA ALA A 911 19.61 -29.69 10.94
C ALA A 911 20.98 -29.49 10.30
N VAL A 912 21.76 -28.53 10.82
CA VAL A 912 23.13 -28.27 10.39
C VAL A 912 24.08 -28.21 11.59
N ARG A 913 25.30 -28.75 11.39
CA ARG A 913 26.44 -28.61 12.30
C ARG A 913 27.63 -28.03 11.55
N ILE A 914 28.30 -27.02 12.11
CA ILE A 914 29.42 -26.32 11.49
C ILE A 914 30.57 -26.24 12.50
N ASP A 915 31.74 -26.80 12.16
CA ASP A 915 32.96 -26.61 12.95
C ASP A 915 33.77 -25.46 12.33
N VAL A 916 34.07 -24.42 13.12
CA VAL A 916 34.76 -23.20 12.66
C VAL A 916 36.04 -22.97 13.48
N GLU A 917 37.15 -22.69 12.80
CA GLU A 917 38.46 -22.38 13.40
C GLU A 917 38.33 -21.19 14.38
N ALA A 918 38.88 -21.33 15.59
CA ALA A 918 38.84 -20.37 16.70
C ALA A 918 37.45 -20.00 17.30
N ILE A 919 36.33 -20.32 16.64
CA ILE A 919 34.96 -20.11 17.16
C ILE A 919 34.43 -21.38 17.84
N GLY A 920 34.73 -22.56 17.31
CA GLY A 920 34.22 -23.84 17.82
C GLY A 920 33.04 -24.40 17.01
N ARG A 921 32.28 -25.33 17.61
CA ARG A 921 31.15 -25.98 16.95
C ARG A 921 29.87 -25.17 17.12
N LEU A 922 29.15 -24.99 16.01
CA LEU A 922 27.84 -24.34 15.92
C LEU A 922 26.79 -25.37 15.46
N GLU A 923 25.61 -25.36 16.08
CA GLU A 923 24.49 -26.22 15.68
C GLU A 923 23.18 -25.44 15.54
N LYS A 924 22.34 -25.81 14.55
CA LYS A 924 20.97 -25.30 14.41
C LYS A 924 20.08 -26.32 13.72
N SER A 925 18.80 -26.35 14.08
CA SER A 925 17.78 -27.06 13.32
C SER A 925 16.54 -26.21 13.08
N GLU A 926 15.86 -26.50 11.97
CA GLU A 926 14.63 -25.85 11.55
C GLU A 926 13.60 -26.89 11.11
N VAL A 927 12.33 -26.65 11.45
CA VAL A 927 11.22 -27.55 11.13
C VAL A 927 10.41 -26.96 9.98
N PHE A 928 10.01 -27.82 9.04
CA PHE A 928 9.10 -27.45 7.97
C PHE A 928 8.00 -28.49 7.74
N VAL A 929 6.92 -28.08 7.07
CA VAL A 929 5.82 -28.95 6.68
C VAL A 929 5.77 -29.03 5.16
N THR A 930 5.59 -30.20 4.57
CA THR A 930 5.39 -30.41 3.12
C THR A 930 3.91 -30.55 2.77
N ARG A 931 3.48 -29.99 1.63
CA ARG A 931 2.09 -30.05 1.12
C ARG A 931 2.02 -30.13 -0.40
N ASN A 932 2.57 -31.17 -1.01
CA ASN A 932 2.85 -31.22 -2.45
C ASN A 932 1.62 -31.44 -3.36
N TYR A 933 0.51 -31.97 -2.84
CA TYR A 933 -0.59 -32.46 -3.66
C TYR A 933 -1.94 -31.81 -3.34
N TRP A 934 -2.76 -31.60 -4.37
CA TRP A 934 -4.22 -31.40 -4.25
C TRP A 934 -4.95 -32.69 -4.61
N THR A 935 -6.19 -32.81 -4.12
CA THR A 935 -7.11 -33.89 -4.49
C THR A 935 -8.49 -33.32 -4.81
N LEU A 936 -9.07 -33.74 -5.93
CA LEU A 936 -10.45 -33.45 -6.32
C LEU A 936 -11.20 -34.78 -6.43
N ARG A 937 -12.34 -34.88 -5.76
CA ARG A 937 -13.24 -36.03 -5.83
C ARG A 937 -14.61 -35.57 -6.29
N ASP A 938 -15.09 -36.15 -7.37
CA ASP A 938 -16.41 -35.92 -7.95
C ASP A 938 -17.24 -37.20 -7.83
N PRO A 939 -18.09 -37.32 -6.79
CA PRO A 939 -18.96 -38.47 -6.59
C PRO A 939 -20.21 -38.43 -7.48
N PHE A 940 -20.31 -37.52 -8.46
CA PHE A 940 -21.49 -37.34 -9.31
C PHE A 940 -22.80 -37.14 -8.55
N GLU A 941 -22.72 -36.45 -7.41
CA GLU A 941 -23.89 -36.10 -6.60
C GLU A 941 -24.93 -35.37 -7.47
N PRO A 942 -26.18 -35.86 -7.51
CA PRO A 942 -27.25 -35.17 -8.21
C PRO A 942 -27.44 -33.78 -7.62
N PRO A 943 -27.93 -32.82 -8.41
CA PRO A 943 -28.23 -31.49 -7.91
C PRO A 943 -29.13 -31.61 -6.70
N LYS A 944 -28.72 -31.00 -5.59
CA LYS A 944 -29.53 -31.06 -4.37
C LYS A 944 -30.64 -30.05 -4.51
N GLU A 945 -31.86 -30.56 -4.56
CA GLU A 945 -33.06 -29.76 -4.42
C GLU A 945 -33.09 -29.17 -3.01
N LEU A 946 -32.68 -27.92 -2.88
CA LEU A 946 -32.71 -27.19 -1.62
C LEU A 946 -34.13 -26.61 -1.37
N GLY A 947 -35.15 -27.30 -1.86
CA GLY A 947 -36.53 -26.85 -1.90
C GLY A 947 -36.65 -25.54 -2.68
N TRP A 948 -37.06 -24.48 -2.00
CA TRP A 948 -37.30 -23.18 -2.61
C TRP A 948 -36.02 -22.52 -3.17
N PHE A 949 -34.79 -22.97 -2.84
CA PHE A 949 -33.53 -22.41 -3.37
C PHE A 949 -33.10 -22.94 -4.75
N GLY A 950 -33.93 -23.77 -5.40
CA GLY A 950 -33.57 -24.41 -6.67
C GLY A 950 -32.60 -25.57 -6.48
N ALA A 951 -32.12 -26.09 -7.59
CA ALA A 951 -31.16 -27.17 -7.62
C ALA A 951 -29.75 -26.60 -7.42
N LEU A 952 -29.10 -26.93 -6.31
CA LEU A 952 -27.68 -26.68 -6.14
C LEU A 952 -26.95 -27.65 -7.06
N ASP A 953 -26.37 -27.14 -8.14
CA ASP A 953 -25.48 -27.93 -8.97
C ASP A 953 -24.23 -28.30 -8.15
N LEU A 954 -24.03 -29.60 -7.98
CA LEU A 954 -22.90 -30.17 -7.26
C LEU A 954 -21.82 -30.68 -8.21
N SER A 955 -22.03 -30.59 -9.52
CA SER A 955 -21.09 -31.03 -10.52
C SER A 955 -19.72 -30.39 -10.32
N LYS A 956 -18.66 -31.19 -10.45
CA LYS A 956 -17.28 -30.70 -10.48
C LYS A 956 -16.77 -30.56 -11.91
N THR A 957 -17.61 -30.84 -12.91
CA THR A 957 -17.30 -30.66 -14.32
C THR A 957 -17.31 -29.17 -14.69
N SER A 958 -16.32 -28.77 -15.48
CA SER A 958 -16.20 -27.44 -16.07
C SER A 958 -16.96 -27.31 -17.40
N ASP A 959 -17.19 -28.44 -18.09
CA ASP A 959 -17.93 -28.53 -19.34
C ASP A 959 -18.40 -29.98 -19.54
N GLU A 960 -19.55 -30.17 -20.18
CA GLU A 960 -20.15 -31.48 -20.47
C GLU A 960 -21.06 -31.43 -21.69
N SER A 961 -21.24 -32.57 -22.35
CA SER A 961 -22.21 -32.72 -23.43
C SER A 961 -23.63 -32.99 -22.91
N ASP A 962 -24.66 -32.70 -23.72
CA ASP A 962 -26.07 -32.76 -23.28
C ASP A 962 -26.61 -34.18 -22.98
N GLY A 963 -25.89 -35.25 -23.34
CA GLY A 963 -26.37 -36.63 -23.25
C GLY A 963 -26.24 -37.29 -21.87
N TRP A 964 -26.05 -36.52 -20.80
CA TRP A 964 -25.91 -37.02 -19.43
C TRP A 964 -27.17 -36.77 -18.58
N ARG A 965 -27.51 -37.74 -17.73
CA ARG A 965 -28.52 -37.59 -16.68
C ARG A 965 -27.98 -38.11 -15.36
N TYR A 966 -28.35 -37.48 -14.26
CA TYR A 966 -28.14 -38.06 -12.93
C TYR A 966 -29.08 -39.26 -12.70
N ALA A 967 -28.53 -40.36 -12.19
CA ALA A 967 -29.25 -41.60 -11.93
C ALA A 967 -29.05 -42.05 -10.48
N THR A 968 -30.12 -42.05 -9.68
CA THR A 968 -30.10 -42.43 -8.25
C THR A 968 -30.87 -43.70 -7.94
N GLU A 969 -31.51 -44.28 -8.95
CA GLU A 969 -32.30 -45.50 -8.84
C GLU A 969 -31.43 -46.75 -8.62
N ARG A 970 -31.95 -47.75 -7.89
CA ARG A 970 -31.35 -49.09 -7.70
C ARG A 970 -29.87 -49.12 -7.22
N PRO A 971 -29.48 -48.35 -6.18
CA PRO A 971 -28.10 -48.32 -5.69
C PRO A 971 -27.52 -49.69 -5.32
N GLU A 972 -28.35 -50.63 -4.87
CA GLU A 972 -27.98 -52.02 -4.57
C GLU A 972 -27.42 -52.77 -5.79
N ALA A 973 -27.82 -52.41 -7.01
CA ALA A 973 -27.27 -52.98 -8.23
C ALA A 973 -25.83 -52.50 -8.53
N PHE A 974 -25.38 -51.44 -7.83
CA PHE A 974 -24.13 -50.71 -8.05
C PHE A 974 -23.32 -50.54 -6.74
N TRP A 975 -23.20 -51.59 -5.93
CA TRP A 975 -22.41 -51.57 -4.67
C TRP A 975 -22.85 -50.53 -3.64
N GLY A 976 -24.12 -50.12 -3.67
CA GLY A 976 -24.65 -49.09 -2.78
C GLY A 976 -24.34 -47.66 -3.22
N ASP A 977 -23.70 -47.48 -4.37
CA ASP A 977 -23.51 -46.19 -5.01
C ASP A 977 -24.88 -45.62 -5.38
N ALA A 978 -25.24 -44.45 -4.88
CA ALA A 978 -26.53 -43.82 -5.14
C ALA A 978 -26.42 -42.63 -6.10
N ASP A 979 -25.21 -42.18 -6.41
CA ASP A 979 -24.96 -40.91 -7.09
C ASP A 979 -24.14 -41.20 -8.35
N ARG A 980 -24.80 -41.18 -9.51
CA ARG A 980 -24.18 -41.59 -10.78
C ARG A 980 -24.56 -40.68 -11.94
N ARG A 981 -23.68 -40.58 -12.94
CA ARG A 981 -24.00 -40.03 -14.27
C ARG A 981 -24.27 -41.16 -15.27
N LEU A 982 -25.49 -41.20 -15.81
CA LEU A 982 -25.93 -42.12 -16.84
C LEU A 982 -25.91 -41.47 -18.22
N ARG A 983 -25.36 -42.17 -19.22
CA ARG A 983 -25.45 -41.77 -20.63
C ARG A 983 -26.83 -42.12 -21.20
N ILE A 984 -27.60 -41.12 -21.63
CA ILE A 984 -29.02 -41.30 -22.05
C ILE A 984 -29.15 -41.91 -23.46
N GLY A 985 -28.20 -41.60 -24.35
CA GLY A 985 -28.27 -41.97 -25.77
C GLY A 985 -27.06 -42.77 -26.25
N ASN A 986 -27.15 -43.31 -27.46
CA ASN A 986 -26.01 -43.91 -28.16
C ASN A 986 -25.26 -42.87 -29.00
N THR A 987 -24.83 -41.80 -28.35
CA THR A 987 -24.09 -40.69 -28.92
C THR A 987 -22.73 -40.59 -28.25
N THR A 988 -21.81 -39.84 -28.86
CA THR A 988 -20.52 -39.57 -28.23
C THR A 988 -20.69 -38.48 -27.19
N GLU A 989 -20.44 -38.81 -25.93
CA GLU A 989 -20.63 -37.90 -24.79
C GLU A 989 -19.32 -37.69 -24.04
N TYR A 990 -19.14 -36.52 -23.44
CA TYR A 990 -17.94 -36.17 -22.67
C TYR A 990 -18.25 -35.42 -21.38
N LEU A 991 -17.34 -35.51 -20.42
CA LEU A 991 -17.25 -34.70 -19.21
C LEU A 991 -15.83 -34.13 -19.11
N ILE A 992 -15.69 -32.85 -18.74
CA ILE A 992 -14.41 -32.16 -18.62
C ILE A 992 -14.25 -31.57 -17.21
N TRP A 993 -13.11 -31.80 -16.57
CA TRP A 993 -12.73 -31.19 -15.29
C TRP A 993 -11.55 -30.25 -15.46
N ASP A 994 -11.53 -29.16 -14.70
CA ASP A 994 -10.33 -28.33 -14.55
C ASP A 994 -9.38 -29.04 -13.57
N THR A 995 -8.26 -29.56 -14.07
CA THR A 995 -7.32 -30.41 -13.33
C THR A 995 -5.89 -29.88 -13.45
N PRO A 996 -5.56 -28.78 -12.73
CA PRO A 996 -4.26 -28.14 -12.85
C PRO A 996 -3.11 -29.07 -12.46
N ARG A 997 -2.14 -29.29 -13.36
CA ARG A 997 -0.96 -30.14 -13.09
C ARG A 997 -1.31 -31.56 -12.59
N LEU A 998 -2.30 -32.18 -13.20
CA LEU A 998 -2.77 -33.53 -12.86
C LEU A 998 -1.65 -34.57 -12.94
N ARG A 999 -1.61 -35.49 -11.97
CA ARG A 999 -0.66 -36.61 -11.91
C ARG A 999 -1.34 -37.96 -11.99
N GLU A 1000 -2.45 -38.11 -11.29
CA GLU A 1000 -3.19 -39.36 -11.22
C GLU A 1000 -4.67 -39.06 -11.43
N TYR A 1001 -5.34 -39.93 -12.17
CA TYR A 1001 -6.79 -39.91 -12.31
C TYR A 1001 -7.36 -41.32 -12.18
N ARG A 1002 -8.59 -41.38 -11.68
CA ARG A 1002 -9.35 -42.61 -11.52
C ARG A 1002 -10.83 -42.33 -11.75
N PHE A 1003 -11.49 -43.22 -12.45
CA PHE A 1003 -12.92 -43.27 -12.66
C PHE A 1003 -13.46 -44.61 -12.18
N ILE A 1004 -14.66 -44.59 -11.61
CA ILE A 1004 -15.47 -45.77 -11.34
C ILE A 1004 -16.61 -45.76 -12.35
N MET A 1005 -16.74 -46.84 -13.12
CA MET A 1005 -17.79 -47.01 -14.13
C MET A 1005 -18.51 -48.34 -13.96
N TYR A 1006 -19.79 -48.38 -14.32
CA TYR A 1006 -20.61 -49.58 -14.31
C TYR A 1006 -21.15 -49.85 -15.70
N ALA A 1007 -20.92 -51.07 -16.20
CA ALA A 1007 -21.37 -51.55 -17.51
C ALA A 1007 -21.85 -53.01 -17.44
N LYS A 1008 -22.59 -53.48 -18.45
CA LYS A 1008 -23.04 -54.88 -18.52
C LYS A 1008 -21.96 -55.82 -19.03
N HIS A 1009 -20.99 -55.28 -19.78
CA HIS A 1009 -19.80 -55.99 -20.23
C HIS A 1009 -18.53 -55.30 -19.73
N PRO A 1010 -17.47 -56.05 -19.37
CA PRO A 1010 -16.21 -55.47 -18.92
C PRO A 1010 -15.38 -54.88 -20.08
N ASP A 1011 -15.66 -55.30 -21.32
CA ASP A 1011 -14.90 -54.95 -22.53
C ASP A 1011 -15.38 -53.62 -23.15
N ILE A 1012 -15.30 -52.53 -22.41
CA ILE A 1012 -15.73 -51.19 -22.87
C ILE A 1012 -14.58 -50.28 -23.34
N GLY A 1013 -13.35 -50.80 -23.39
CA GLY A 1013 -12.16 -49.99 -23.67
C GLY A 1013 -12.21 -49.25 -25.02
N GLU A 1014 -12.78 -49.86 -26.07
CA GLU A 1014 -12.91 -49.20 -27.38
C GLU A 1014 -13.88 -48.00 -27.36
N LEU A 1015 -14.73 -47.91 -26.33
CA LEU A 1015 -15.68 -46.81 -26.16
C LEU A 1015 -15.08 -45.64 -25.38
N ILE A 1016 -14.02 -45.85 -24.60
CA ILE A 1016 -13.48 -44.84 -23.67
C ILE A 1016 -12.28 -44.13 -24.28
N ASP A 1017 -12.33 -42.81 -24.30
CA ASP A 1017 -11.19 -41.93 -24.54
C ASP A 1017 -11.01 -41.02 -23.33
N VAL A 1018 -9.84 -41.10 -22.68
CA VAL A 1018 -9.42 -40.13 -21.66
C VAL A 1018 -8.38 -39.24 -22.31
N ALA A 1019 -8.60 -37.93 -22.31
CA ALA A 1019 -7.71 -36.98 -22.95
C ALA A 1019 -7.45 -35.77 -22.06
N VAL A 1020 -6.33 -35.11 -22.27
CA VAL A 1020 -5.92 -33.91 -21.53
C VAL A 1020 -5.73 -32.74 -22.49
N SER A 1021 -5.95 -31.52 -22.00
CA SER A 1021 -5.76 -30.30 -22.77
C SER A 1021 -4.97 -29.25 -21.97
N LEU A 1022 -4.01 -28.62 -22.64
CA LEU A 1022 -3.22 -27.51 -22.09
C LEU A 1022 -3.87 -26.14 -22.37
N ASP A 1023 -4.52 -26.00 -23.51
CA ASP A 1023 -5.06 -24.74 -24.04
C ASP A 1023 -6.61 -24.72 -24.10
N GLY A 1024 -7.27 -25.82 -23.75
CA GLY A 1024 -8.71 -26.00 -23.84
C GLY A 1024 -9.22 -26.29 -25.27
N ILE A 1025 -8.33 -26.35 -26.26
CA ILE A 1025 -8.67 -26.52 -27.69
C ILE A 1025 -8.09 -27.83 -28.23
N GLY A 1026 -6.80 -28.09 -28.02
CA GLY A 1026 -6.12 -29.33 -28.39
C GLY A 1026 -6.25 -30.40 -27.32
N TRP A 1027 -6.55 -31.64 -27.71
CA TRP A 1027 -6.77 -32.77 -26.82
C TRP A 1027 -5.85 -33.94 -27.16
N ASP A 1028 -5.07 -34.39 -26.19
CA ASP A 1028 -4.17 -35.54 -26.31
C ASP A 1028 -4.68 -36.70 -25.46
N SER A 1029 -4.92 -37.87 -26.06
CA SER A 1029 -5.34 -39.07 -25.34
C SER A 1029 -4.23 -39.56 -24.40
N VAL A 1030 -4.61 -39.95 -23.18
CA VAL A 1030 -3.71 -40.48 -22.15
C VAL A 1030 -3.96 -41.97 -21.91
N PRO A 1031 -2.92 -42.76 -21.61
CA PRO A 1031 -3.07 -44.18 -21.34
C PRO A 1031 -3.80 -44.40 -20.01
N TYR A 1032 -4.70 -45.38 -19.99
CA TYR A 1032 -5.39 -45.87 -18.79
C TYR A 1032 -5.37 -47.39 -18.74
N THR A 1033 -5.67 -47.94 -17.56
CA THR A 1033 -5.94 -49.35 -17.34
C THR A 1033 -7.38 -49.53 -16.89
N ILE A 1034 -8.02 -50.64 -17.27
CA ILE A 1034 -9.36 -51.01 -16.80
C ILE A 1034 -9.22 -52.24 -15.90
N THR A 1035 -9.68 -52.14 -14.66
CA THR A 1035 -9.73 -53.27 -13.72
C THR A 1035 -11.17 -53.57 -13.37
N ASP A 1036 -11.63 -54.80 -13.58
CA ASP A 1036 -12.93 -55.25 -13.12
C ASP A 1036 -12.86 -55.64 -11.64
N ALA A 1037 -13.46 -54.82 -10.78
CA ALA A 1037 -13.51 -54.98 -9.33
C ALA A 1037 -14.64 -55.92 -8.87
N GLY A 1038 -15.39 -56.52 -9.80
CA GLY A 1038 -16.37 -57.56 -9.51
C GLY A 1038 -17.71 -57.31 -10.21
N ARG A 1039 -18.58 -58.32 -10.13
CA ARG A 1039 -19.91 -58.33 -10.74
C ARG A 1039 -21.01 -58.32 -9.69
N SER A 1040 -22.01 -57.45 -9.86
CA SER A 1040 -23.18 -57.36 -8.98
C SER A 1040 -24.20 -58.46 -9.28
N SER A 1041 -25.16 -58.67 -8.36
CA SER A 1041 -26.22 -59.67 -8.52
C SER A 1041 -27.14 -59.41 -9.72
N GLU A 1042 -27.19 -58.16 -10.21
CA GLU A 1042 -27.94 -57.78 -11.41
C GLU A 1042 -27.08 -57.77 -12.69
N GLY A 1043 -25.86 -58.31 -12.60
CA GLY A 1043 -24.98 -58.53 -13.73
C GLY A 1043 -24.22 -57.30 -14.21
N TRP A 1044 -24.13 -56.23 -13.41
CA TRP A 1044 -23.27 -55.07 -13.67
C TRP A 1044 -21.83 -55.35 -13.23
N HIS A 1045 -20.85 -54.87 -13.99
CA HIS A 1045 -19.43 -54.91 -13.64
C HIS A 1045 -19.00 -53.56 -13.05
N ARG A 1046 -18.21 -53.55 -11.97
CA ARG A 1046 -17.59 -52.32 -11.42
C ARG A 1046 -16.20 -52.17 -11.98
N LEU A 1047 -16.05 -51.28 -12.94
CA LEU A 1047 -14.81 -51.05 -13.67
C LEU A 1047 -14.09 -49.85 -13.08
N MET A 1048 -12.85 -50.04 -12.65
CA MET A 1048 -11.96 -48.96 -12.23
C MET A 1048 -11.05 -48.61 -13.40
N ILE A 1049 -11.19 -47.40 -13.93
CA ILE A 1049 -10.37 -46.88 -15.01
C ILE A 1049 -9.42 -45.85 -14.45
N GLY A 1050 -8.11 -46.06 -14.56
CA GLY A 1050 -7.15 -45.11 -14.01
C GLY A 1050 -5.81 -45.16 -14.69
N GLY A 1051 -5.08 -44.06 -14.58
CA GLY A 1051 -3.76 -43.91 -15.17
C GLY A 1051 -2.94 -42.82 -14.48
N GLU A 1052 -1.64 -42.88 -14.71
CA GLU A 1052 -0.69 -41.85 -14.30
C GLU A 1052 -0.32 -41.00 -15.51
N ILE A 1053 -0.17 -39.69 -15.27
CA ILE A 1053 0.16 -38.70 -16.28
C ILE A 1053 1.60 -38.25 -16.06
N SER A 1054 2.48 -38.63 -16.99
CA SER A 1054 3.87 -38.20 -17.05
C SER A 1054 4.02 -37.07 -18.08
N ILE A 1055 4.29 -35.84 -17.62
CA ILE A 1055 4.52 -34.68 -18.50
C ILE A 1055 5.90 -34.09 -18.18
N PRO A 1056 6.68 -33.69 -19.21
CA PRO A 1056 7.89 -32.90 -19.02
C PRO A 1056 7.62 -31.56 -18.32
N ASN A 1057 8.48 -31.19 -17.38
CA ASN A 1057 8.36 -29.99 -16.52
C ASN A 1057 8.05 -28.70 -17.33
N GLY A 1058 6.91 -28.05 -17.04
CA GLY A 1058 6.62 -26.67 -17.48
C GLY A 1058 5.21 -26.39 -18.01
N GLY A 1059 4.42 -27.42 -18.36
CA GLY A 1059 3.05 -27.22 -18.83
C GLY A 1059 2.05 -27.06 -17.67
N ARG A 1060 1.32 -25.95 -17.61
CA ARG A 1060 0.04 -25.89 -16.88
C ARG A 1060 -0.95 -26.76 -17.65
N GLN A 1061 -1.05 -28.04 -17.29
CA GLN A 1061 -2.23 -28.82 -17.66
C GLN A 1061 -3.43 -28.12 -17.06
N CYS A 1062 -4.47 -27.87 -17.85
CA CYS A 1062 -5.63 -27.13 -17.36
C CYS A 1062 -6.86 -28.03 -17.26
N ARG A 1063 -7.01 -29.02 -18.15
CA ARG A 1063 -8.24 -29.82 -18.23
C ARG A 1063 -8.02 -31.30 -18.55
N LEU A 1064 -8.87 -32.15 -17.99
CA LEU A 1064 -9.01 -33.56 -18.36
C LEU A 1064 -10.43 -33.83 -18.85
N ARG A 1065 -10.56 -34.59 -19.94
CA ARG A 1065 -11.82 -35.06 -20.53
C ARG A 1065 -11.92 -36.57 -20.41
N LEU A 1066 -13.06 -37.05 -19.92
CA LEU A 1066 -13.53 -38.41 -20.13
C LEU A 1066 -14.57 -38.38 -21.26
N GLN A 1067 -14.39 -39.17 -22.30
CA GLN A 1067 -15.32 -39.29 -23.42
C GLN A 1067 -15.74 -40.74 -23.63
N ILE A 1068 -17.04 -40.97 -23.82
CA ILE A 1068 -17.63 -42.27 -24.17
C ILE A 1068 -18.23 -42.19 -25.57
N ARG A 1069 -17.67 -42.93 -26.51
CA ARG A 1069 -18.05 -42.95 -27.94
C ARG A 1069 -19.33 -43.75 -28.17
N GLU A 1070 -20.03 -43.44 -29.26
CA GLU A 1070 -21.12 -44.28 -29.75
C GLU A 1070 -20.64 -45.70 -30.09
N SER A 1071 -21.52 -46.69 -29.91
CA SER A 1071 -21.22 -48.10 -30.13
C SER A 1071 -22.21 -48.74 -31.11
N PRO A 1072 -21.85 -49.78 -31.89
CA PRO A 1072 -22.80 -50.45 -32.79
C PRO A 1072 -24.01 -51.08 -32.08
N GLN A 1073 -23.85 -51.44 -30.81
CA GLN A 1073 -24.92 -51.86 -29.89
C GLN A 1073 -24.88 -50.90 -28.69
N HIS A 1074 -25.99 -50.22 -28.40
CA HIS A 1074 -26.05 -49.26 -27.31
C HIS A 1074 -25.73 -49.94 -25.97
N GLU A 1075 -24.56 -49.62 -25.41
CA GLU A 1075 -24.12 -50.09 -24.10
C GLU A 1075 -24.58 -49.06 -23.05
N GLU A 1076 -25.33 -49.52 -22.05
CA GLU A 1076 -25.73 -48.69 -20.91
C GLU A 1076 -24.55 -48.55 -19.94
N ILE A 1077 -24.08 -47.32 -19.72
CA ILE A 1077 -22.90 -47.03 -18.90
C ILE A 1077 -23.24 -45.96 -17.86
N HIS A 1078 -22.90 -46.26 -16.60
CA HIS A 1078 -23.04 -45.34 -15.47
C HIS A 1078 -21.66 -44.97 -14.93
N LEU A 1079 -21.41 -43.69 -14.68
CA LEU A 1079 -20.22 -43.20 -13.96
C LEU A 1079 -20.58 -43.05 -12.49
N GLY A 1080 -19.79 -43.64 -11.59
CA GLY A 1080 -20.01 -43.57 -10.13
C GLY A 1080 -19.11 -42.57 -9.41
N GLU A 1081 -17.85 -42.45 -9.81
CA GLU A 1081 -16.94 -41.49 -9.17
C GLU A 1081 -15.81 -41.11 -10.10
N ALA A 1082 -15.34 -39.87 -10.02
CA ALA A 1082 -14.04 -39.44 -10.52
C ALA A 1082 -13.15 -38.94 -9.37
N GLU A 1083 -11.90 -39.34 -9.36
CA GLU A 1083 -10.90 -38.92 -8.38
C GLU A 1083 -9.64 -38.48 -9.11
N PHE A 1084 -9.12 -37.33 -8.72
CA PHE A 1084 -7.98 -36.69 -9.34
C PHE A 1084 -6.99 -36.24 -8.27
N ARG A 1085 -5.70 -36.44 -8.53
CA ARG A 1085 -4.62 -35.95 -7.70
C ARG A 1085 -3.60 -35.22 -8.58
N GLY A 1086 -3.32 -33.97 -8.25
CA GLY A 1086 -2.33 -33.16 -8.97
C GLY A 1086 -1.39 -32.41 -8.03
N LEU A 1087 -0.39 -31.77 -8.61
CA LEU A 1087 0.55 -30.95 -7.84
C LEU A 1087 -0.07 -29.59 -7.53
N ASN A 1088 0.08 -29.12 -6.29
CA ASN A 1088 -0.28 -27.75 -5.90
C ASN A 1088 0.49 -26.71 -6.73
N GLU A 1089 -0.07 -25.49 -6.84
CA GLU A 1089 0.48 -24.40 -7.66
C GLU A 1089 1.78 -23.80 -7.13
#